data_AF-A0A0G4HCX5-F1
#
_entry.id   AF-A0A0G4HCX5-F1
#
_cell.length_a   1.000
_cell.length_b   1.000
_cell.length_c   1.000
_cell.angle_alpha   90.00
_cell.angle_beta   90.00
_cell.angle_gamma   90.00
#
_symmetry.space_group_name_H-M   'P 1'
#
loop_
_entity.id
_entity.type
_entity.pdbx_description
1 polymer ?
#
loop_
_entity_poly.entity_id
_entity_poly.type
_entity_poly.pdbx_seq_one_letter_code
_entity_poly.pdbx_strand_id
1 'polypeptide(L)'
;MNTSTCTALLRDVFSQGVAIYSSASAVSKAPTAIQSTPSPHFIVTSPSTEDAALKAVYTAVSSGKNVSLVLICKSKVASNRDLPLYALEYGGCFVASTGHEELNVRRALTEAGTFKGPSVVVISENPDVEFRWNPNNELKGMDNFCLDTTNIPESLQSFLDRTSHLTLLVNKHPELPEKYTQKLPEGHDILKAQLAKLKAGVAQKPLTVLYGSDGGNAEGLAKRFAKEAKRRGATGKVAPMDAFDPSQLVGEETVVFMVCTAGQGEFPGNAKKLWTSLTELDSARCLEGMNFAVFALGDRHYWPDPQFFCKSGRDLDERLAYLGASRLVDVGLGDDQDTDKYEEGYGKWEPGLWEALGLVKEGGAAEEEAADTGKHPSDEEIKVWSNYLRGTLKQTLDDRTTAQVPYEDTKVIKFHGIYQQDDRTYRSERAKLGIEPAYSFMARVRLPGGICQPHQWLKMDALSDSHGVGHLKVTTRQTFQLHGVLKKDLKSAVREMNKACMDTIAACGDVNRNVICTSIPGVCSPECYDHIQKVSKDLSDYCLPRTTAFHEIFLEEGDTEAMNSKKLVSGSFAASDTVEPIYGRTYLPRKFKVAVAIPPYNDVDVLAHCVGFVAIINPDGGALEGFTVTVGGGMGTTNGNAKTFPRVADDLCFCTPEQAKHMLATILTVQRDYGDRTDRKVARFKYTVHKYGVGFIRAEVEKRMGVRFEDPRPYQFTTRQDLYGWAQTTDGLWHYGIFLDMGRVIDTEHLKMKTALRHIAQEHKGVFRLTCNQGLIISDIPQEDKDKMQGLINMYGLQVDKLSAMRMNAVACVALPTCPLAFAESERYLPDLITKLEDILDETGLRRQEIVVRMTGCPNGCARPYLAEIGFVGRSPGYYTMWLGGDFLGHRTGRVYREAVNEEQILAELRPLLKDYSHERYEGESFGDYVLRRSDLKWELREGQELPAVGVKK
;
A
#
# COMPACT_ATOMS: atom_id res chain seq x y z
N MET A 1 47.07 -14.76 16.44
CA MET A 1 46.65 -13.56 17.19
C MET A 1 47.33 -12.35 16.64
N ASN A 2 46.70 -11.19 16.87
CA ASN A 2 46.84 -9.95 16.11
C ASN A 2 46.44 -10.09 14.62
N THR A 3 45.33 -9.58 14.04
CA THR A 3 44.16 -8.73 14.46
C THR A 3 44.09 -8.42 15.95
N SER A 4 44.70 -7.31 16.41
CA SER A 4 45.53 -7.12 17.64
C SER A 4 45.03 -7.47 19.07
N THR A 5 44.30 -8.58 19.22
CA THR A 5 44.35 -9.67 20.23
C THR A 5 43.07 -10.54 20.00
N CYS A 6 42.74 -10.85 18.74
CA CYS A 6 41.44 -11.35 18.24
C CYS A 6 40.14 -10.75 18.85
N THR A 7 39.96 -9.48 19.22
CA THR A 7 40.88 -8.33 19.36
C THR A 7 41.16 -7.97 20.83
N ALA A 8 40.54 -8.69 21.78
CA ALA A 8 41.11 -9.08 23.08
C ALA A 8 40.27 -10.21 23.71
N LEU A 9 40.08 -11.30 22.93
CA LEU A 9 39.28 -12.50 23.24
C LEU A 9 37.77 -12.24 23.32
N LEU A 10 37.17 -11.61 22.29
CA LEU A 10 35.74 -11.22 22.32
C LEU A 10 35.35 -10.65 23.72
N ARG A 11 36.27 -9.81 24.28
CA ARG A 11 36.65 -9.69 25.71
C ARG A 11 35.69 -10.38 26.67
N ASP A 12 36.05 -11.61 27.04
CA ASP A 12 35.58 -12.40 28.18
C ASP A 12 34.08 -12.75 28.23
N VAL A 13 33.41 -12.92 27.08
CA VAL A 13 32.03 -13.48 27.02
C VAL A 13 31.08 -12.74 27.99
N PHE A 14 31.44 -11.48 28.23
CA PHE A 14 31.35 -10.58 29.40
C PHE A 14 30.74 -10.92 30.77
N SER A 15 30.22 -12.11 31.11
CA SER A 15 30.06 -12.60 32.53
C SER A 15 29.07 -13.77 32.71
N GLN A 16 29.25 -14.90 32.02
CA GLN A 16 29.07 -16.27 32.57
C GLN A 16 29.06 -17.32 31.44
N GLY A 17 30.03 -18.25 31.45
CA GLY A 17 29.81 -19.64 30.98
C GLY A 17 30.65 -20.22 29.83
N VAL A 18 31.67 -19.55 29.29
CA VAL A 18 32.37 -20.06 28.09
C VAL A 18 33.90 -20.03 28.24
N ALA A 19 34.56 -21.18 28.04
CA ALA A 19 36.02 -21.29 28.11
C ALA A 19 36.64 -20.85 26.77
N ILE A 20 37.49 -19.83 26.80
CA ILE A 20 38.24 -19.36 25.63
C ILE A 20 39.68 -19.88 25.73
N TYR A 21 40.15 -20.54 24.68
CA TYR A 21 41.48 -21.11 24.67
C TYR A 21 42.41 -20.28 23.78
N SER A 22 43.25 -19.45 24.42
CA SER A 22 44.38 -18.81 23.78
C SER A 22 45.44 -19.87 23.50
N SER A 23 45.88 -19.98 22.25
CA SER A 23 46.84 -20.97 21.73
C SER A 23 47.88 -21.50 22.74
N ALA A 24 48.06 -22.83 22.68
CA ALA A 24 49.14 -23.67 23.23
C ALA A 24 49.00 -24.26 24.65
N SER A 25 48.01 -23.91 25.49
CA SER A 25 47.87 -24.55 26.83
C SER A 25 46.57 -25.29 27.11
N ALA A 26 45.65 -25.38 26.14
CA ALA A 26 44.39 -26.09 26.34
C ALA A 26 44.03 -26.97 25.15
N VAL A 27 44.85 -28.00 24.91
CA VAL A 27 44.56 -29.02 23.91
C VAL A 27 45.00 -30.37 24.44
N SER A 28 44.17 -31.00 25.28
CA SER A 28 44.29 -32.44 25.56
C SER A 28 43.15 -33.26 24.95
N LYS A 29 42.18 -32.62 24.27
CA LYS A 29 41.01 -33.28 23.65
C LYS A 29 40.54 -32.70 22.31
N ALA A 30 41.25 -31.76 21.68
CA ALA A 30 40.87 -31.24 20.36
C ALA A 30 41.62 -31.98 19.23
N PRO A 31 41.05 -32.14 18.02
CA PRO A 31 41.70 -32.82 16.90
C PRO A 31 43.09 -32.24 16.59
N THR A 32 44.07 -33.10 16.31
CA THR A 32 45.48 -32.76 16.01
C THR A 32 45.61 -31.68 14.93
N ALA A 33 44.64 -31.64 14.01
CA ALA A 33 44.43 -30.62 12.99
C ALA A 33 44.57 -29.17 13.51
N ILE A 34 43.90 -28.85 14.62
CA ILE A 34 43.81 -27.49 15.19
C ILE A 34 45.16 -27.02 15.72
N GLN A 35 46.02 -27.94 16.18
CA GLN A 35 47.35 -27.63 16.69
C GLN A 35 48.34 -27.22 15.59
N SER A 36 48.03 -27.53 14.32
CA SER A 36 48.95 -27.37 13.18
C SER A 36 48.60 -26.22 12.23
N THR A 37 47.51 -25.48 12.47
CA THR A 37 47.00 -24.46 11.53
C THR A 37 47.63 -23.08 11.81
N PRO A 38 48.38 -22.48 10.87
CA PRO A 38 49.08 -21.22 11.09
C PRO A 38 48.25 -20.06 10.53
N SER A 39 47.25 -19.56 11.27
CA SER A 39 46.64 -18.28 10.92
C SER A 39 46.39 -17.40 12.14
N PRO A 40 46.76 -16.10 12.10
CA PRO A 40 46.70 -15.23 13.25
C PRO A 40 45.28 -14.75 13.65
N HIS A 41 44.21 -15.22 13.01
CA HIS A 41 42.85 -14.68 13.17
C HIS A 41 41.80 -15.64 13.78
N PHE A 42 42.20 -16.83 14.25
CA PHE A 42 41.27 -17.80 14.87
C PHE A 42 40.99 -17.53 16.36
N ILE A 43 39.74 -17.75 16.78
CA ILE A 43 39.28 -17.82 18.18
C ILE A 43 38.63 -19.18 18.39
N VAL A 44 39.17 -20.02 19.28
CA VAL A 44 38.60 -21.34 19.59
C VAL A 44 37.91 -21.30 20.95
N THR A 45 36.67 -21.78 20.99
CA THR A 45 35.90 -21.82 22.24
C THR A 45 34.97 -23.03 22.31
N SER A 46 34.68 -23.47 23.54
CA SER A 46 33.73 -24.54 23.83
C SER A 46 32.63 -23.99 24.75
N PRO A 47 31.46 -23.63 24.20
CA PRO A 47 30.36 -23.08 25.00
C PRO A 47 29.69 -24.16 25.84
N SER A 48 29.24 -23.80 27.05
CA SER A 48 28.54 -24.73 27.97
C SER A 48 27.02 -24.77 27.78
N THR A 49 26.44 -23.81 27.05
CA THR A 49 25.00 -23.70 26.71
C THR A 49 24.80 -23.14 25.30
N GLU A 50 23.61 -23.33 24.72
CA GLU A 50 23.30 -23.03 23.31
C GLU A 50 23.22 -21.52 23.08
N ASP A 51 22.54 -20.80 23.99
CA ASP A 51 22.51 -19.34 24.02
C ASP A 51 23.92 -18.72 23.99
N ALA A 52 24.86 -19.34 24.70
CA ALA A 52 26.23 -18.88 24.75
C ALA A 52 26.96 -19.09 23.41
N ALA A 53 26.65 -20.17 22.70
CA ALA A 53 27.15 -20.43 21.36
C ALA A 53 26.57 -19.43 20.33
N LEU A 54 25.24 -19.22 20.34
CA LEU A 54 24.55 -18.31 19.41
C LEU A 54 25.04 -16.88 19.57
N LYS A 55 25.20 -16.43 20.82
CA LYS A 55 25.75 -15.11 21.14
C LYS A 55 27.18 -14.94 20.63
N ALA A 56 28.01 -15.99 20.70
CA ALA A 56 29.37 -15.96 20.16
C ALA A 56 29.36 -15.85 18.62
N VAL A 57 28.52 -16.63 17.94
CA VAL A 57 28.33 -16.56 16.47
C VAL A 57 27.86 -15.18 16.05
N TYR A 58 26.76 -14.68 16.61
CA TYR A 58 26.22 -13.36 16.29
C TYR A 58 27.29 -12.28 16.40
N THR A 59 28.03 -12.28 17.51
CA THR A 59 29.04 -11.26 17.79
C THR A 59 30.20 -11.33 16.80
N ALA A 60 30.66 -12.53 16.43
CA ALA A 60 31.71 -12.69 15.44
C ALA A 60 31.28 -12.16 14.08
N VAL A 61 30.08 -12.54 13.62
CA VAL A 61 29.57 -12.21 12.30
C VAL A 61 29.17 -10.73 12.18
N SER A 62 28.42 -10.20 13.16
CA SER A 62 27.98 -8.80 13.17
C SER A 62 29.13 -7.79 13.32
N SER A 63 30.32 -8.25 13.75
CA SER A 63 31.50 -7.39 13.85
C SER A 63 32.01 -6.92 12.47
N GLY A 64 31.72 -7.68 11.40
CA GLY A 64 32.23 -7.43 10.05
C GLY A 64 33.75 -7.51 9.92
N LYS A 65 34.45 -7.95 10.97
CA LYS A 65 35.92 -8.03 11.00
C LYS A 65 36.39 -9.39 10.50
N ASN A 66 37.63 -9.43 9.98
CA ASN A 66 38.27 -10.66 9.55
C ASN A 66 38.71 -11.53 10.75
N VAL A 67 37.74 -12.22 11.36
CA VAL A 67 37.89 -13.08 12.54
C VAL A 67 37.22 -14.41 12.28
N SER A 68 37.91 -15.49 12.61
CA SER A 68 37.39 -16.85 12.42
C SER A 68 37.07 -17.49 13.78
N LEU A 69 35.78 -17.65 14.08
CA LEU A 69 35.30 -18.30 15.30
C LEU A 69 35.20 -19.82 15.08
N VAL A 70 35.82 -20.59 15.96
CA VAL A 70 35.74 -22.06 15.97
C VAL A 70 35.06 -22.51 17.25
N LEU A 71 33.89 -23.15 17.10
CA LEU A 71 33.09 -23.69 18.20
C LEU A 71 33.30 -25.19 18.31
N ILE A 72 33.64 -25.67 19.51
CA ILE A 72 33.71 -27.11 19.83
C ILE A 72 32.54 -27.45 20.76
N CYS A 73 31.51 -28.10 20.21
CA CYS A 73 30.27 -28.41 20.93
C CYS A 73 30.24 -29.86 21.41
N LYS A 74 29.88 -30.09 22.69
CA LYS A 74 29.62 -31.42 23.26
C LYS A 74 28.12 -31.71 23.26
N SER A 75 27.75 -32.98 23.11
CA SER A 75 26.40 -33.48 22.78
C SER A 75 25.21 -33.05 23.67
N LYS A 76 25.42 -32.37 24.80
CA LYS A 76 24.35 -31.92 25.73
C LYS A 76 23.94 -30.45 25.60
N VAL A 77 24.64 -29.68 24.77
CA VAL A 77 24.22 -28.32 24.39
C VAL A 77 23.44 -28.45 23.09
N ALA A 78 22.15 -28.14 23.13
CA ALA A 78 21.14 -28.57 22.17
C ALA A 78 21.43 -28.31 20.67
N SER A 79 20.82 -29.16 19.84
CA SER A 79 20.75 -29.21 18.37
C SER A 79 21.69 -28.27 17.59
N ASN A 80 22.84 -28.79 17.17
CA ASN A 80 23.85 -28.14 16.31
C ASN A 80 23.38 -27.66 14.92
N ARG A 81 22.07 -27.67 14.61
CA ARG A 81 21.52 -27.33 13.28
C ARG A 81 21.41 -25.82 13.05
N ASP A 82 21.14 -25.04 14.09
CA ASP A 82 20.70 -23.64 13.91
C ASP A 82 21.84 -22.63 13.95
N LEU A 83 22.98 -22.93 14.58
CA LEU A 83 24.11 -21.99 14.67
C LEU A 83 24.75 -21.69 13.30
N PRO A 84 25.06 -22.70 12.46
CA PRO A 84 25.54 -22.43 11.11
C PRO A 84 24.49 -21.71 10.27
N LEU A 85 23.20 -22.10 10.35
CA LEU A 85 22.11 -21.49 9.59
C LEU A 85 21.92 -20.01 9.96
N TYR A 86 21.97 -19.70 11.25
CA TYR A 86 21.90 -18.35 11.76
C TYR A 86 23.05 -17.48 11.22
N ALA A 87 24.27 -18.01 11.13
CA ALA A 87 25.40 -17.27 10.55
C ALA A 87 25.22 -16.98 9.05
N LEU A 88 24.51 -17.84 8.31
CA LEU A 88 24.22 -17.63 6.88
C LEU A 88 23.28 -16.44 6.64
N GLU A 89 22.36 -16.15 7.56
CA GLU A 89 21.39 -15.05 7.43
C GLU A 89 22.04 -13.66 7.40
N TYR A 90 23.28 -13.53 7.87
CA TYR A 90 23.99 -12.24 7.96
C TYR A 90 24.70 -11.81 6.67
N GLY A 91 24.83 -12.69 5.67
CA GLY A 91 25.45 -12.40 4.38
C GLY A 91 26.97 -12.12 4.45
N GLY A 92 27.74 -12.64 3.50
CA GLY A 92 29.18 -12.34 3.41
C GLY A 92 30.07 -12.95 4.50
N CYS A 93 29.60 -13.99 5.20
CA CYS A 93 30.36 -14.74 6.20
C CYS A 93 30.69 -16.16 5.70
N PHE A 94 31.92 -16.66 5.90
CA PHE A 94 32.18 -18.08 5.62
C PHE A 94 31.63 -18.96 6.75
N VAL A 95 30.90 -20.02 6.43
CA VAL A 95 30.31 -20.94 7.43
C VAL A 95 30.68 -22.38 7.11
N ALA A 96 31.11 -23.13 8.12
CA ALA A 96 31.34 -24.56 8.02
C ALA A 96 30.82 -25.31 9.25
N SER A 97 30.14 -26.43 9.03
CA SER A 97 29.76 -27.41 10.05
C SER A 97 30.45 -28.73 9.74
N THR A 98 31.17 -29.31 10.71
CA THR A 98 31.99 -30.51 10.50
C THR A 98 32.06 -31.39 11.76
N GLY A 99 32.26 -32.69 11.60
CA GLY A 99 32.52 -33.63 12.69
C GLY A 99 33.93 -33.57 13.25
N HIS A 100 34.29 -34.52 14.12
CA HIS A 100 35.65 -34.60 14.67
C HIS A 100 36.68 -35.27 13.75
N GLU A 101 36.29 -35.65 12.53
CA GLU A 101 37.22 -36.26 11.58
C GLU A 101 38.33 -35.28 11.17
N GLU A 102 39.58 -35.70 11.33
CA GLU A 102 40.74 -34.81 11.23
C GLU A 102 40.87 -34.12 9.86
N LEU A 103 40.48 -34.82 8.79
CA LEU A 103 40.56 -34.32 7.42
C LEU A 103 39.54 -33.20 7.16
N ASN A 104 38.30 -33.38 7.61
CA ASN A 104 37.21 -32.41 7.38
C ASN A 104 37.45 -31.14 8.21
N VAL A 105 37.89 -31.30 9.45
CA VAL A 105 38.30 -30.18 10.32
C VAL A 105 39.46 -29.38 9.70
N ARG A 106 40.52 -30.04 9.21
CA ARG A 106 41.63 -29.35 8.54
C ARG A 106 41.17 -28.53 7.34
N ARG A 107 40.30 -29.12 6.52
CA ARG A 107 39.81 -28.48 5.30
C ARG A 107 38.97 -27.25 5.62
N ALA A 108 38.01 -27.37 6.54
CA ALA A 108 37.15 -26.28 6.97
C ALA A 108 37.95 -25.10 7.56
N LEU A 109 38.96 -25.39 8.40
CA LEU A 109 39.82 -24.36 8.97
C LEU A 109 40.71 -23.69 7.92
N THR A 110 41.20 -24.43 6.92
CA THR A 110 42.00 -23.87 5.83
C THR A 110 41.15 -22.90 5.00
N GLU A 111 39.96 -23.31 4.59
CA GLU A 111 39.03 -22.49 3.81
C GLU A 111 38.61 -21.24 4.59
N ALA A 112 38.21 -21.39 5.85
CA ALA A 112 37.88 -20.28 6.75
C ALA A 112 39.02 -19.27 6.91
N GLY A 113 40.27 -19.75 6.96
CA GLY A 113 41.46 -18.90 7.11
C GLY A 113 41.87 -18.16 5.84
N THR A 114 41.45 -18.64 4.67
CA THR A 114 41.66 -17.95 3.38
C THR A 114 40.56 -16.92 3.05
N PHE A 115 39.39 -17.04 3.69
CA PHE A 115 38.30 -16.10 3.54
C PHE A 115 38.67 -14.73 4.13
N LYS A 116 38.40 -13.66 3.37
CA LYS A 116 38.65 -12.27 3.81
C LYS A 116 37.35 -11.68 4.38
N GLY A 117 37.04 -12.00 5.63
CA GLY A 117 35.80 -11.60 6.30
C GLY A 117 35.53 -12.43 7.57
N PRO A 118 34.38 -12.26 8.24
CA PRO A 118 34.03 -13.09 9.38
C PRO A 118 33.84 -14.55 8.92
N SER A 119 34.32 -15.50 9.73
CA SER A 119 34.17 -16.94 9.47
C SER A 119 33.71 -17.67 10.72
N VAL A 120 32.82 -18.66 10.57
CA VAL A 120 32.31 -19.50 11.67
C VAL A 120 32.51 -20.98 11.30
N VAL A 121 33.19 -21.72 12.17
CA VAL A 121 33.41 -23.16 12.02
C VAL A 121 32.88 -23.86 13.26
N VAL A 122 31.92 -24.77 13.09
CA VAL A 122 31.33 -25.56 14.18
C VAL A 122 31.84 -27.00 14.08
N ILE A 123 32.42 -27.51 15.16
CA ILE A 123 32.95 -28.87 15.31
C ILE A 123 32.10 -29.60 16.36
N SER A 124 31.44 -30.70 15.98
CA SER A 124 30.52 -31.47 16.84
C SER A 124 30.88 -32.95 16.94
N GLU A 125 30.76 -33.55 18.13
CA GLU A 125 30.98 -34.99 18.42
C GLU A 125 30.06 -35.93 17.61
N ASN A 126 28.88 -35.45 17.22
CA ASN A 126 27.97 -36.10 16.27
C ASN A 126 27.36 -35.01 15.36
N PRO A 127 27.93 -34.73 14.18
CA PRO A 127 27.34 -33.77 13.27
C PRO A 127 26.13 -34.41 12.57
N ASP A 128 24.94 -33.84 12.75
CA ASP A 128 23.76 -34.28 12.00
C ASP A 128 23.88 -33.96 10.50
N VAL A 129 24.59 -32.88 10.14
CA VAL A 129 24.85 -32.44 8.75
C VAL A 129 26.20 -31.73 8.70
N GLU A 130 27.09 -32.20 7.81
CA GLU A 130 28.34 -31.50 7.47
C GLU A 130 28.16 -30.73 6.16
N PHE A 131 28.42 -29.43 6.21
CA PHE A 131 28.25 -28.54 5.06
C PHE A 131 29.12 -27.30 5.16
N ARG A 132 29.33 -26.65 4.02
CA ARG A 132 30.12 -25.45 3.88
C ARG A 132 29.43 -24.44 2.99
N TRP A 133 29.51 -23.18 3.39
CA TRP A 133 29.03 -22.07 2.60
C TRP A 133 30.10 -20.99 2.49
N ASN A 134 30.42 -20.63 1.25
CA ASN A 134 31.36 -19.58 0.94
C ASN A 134 30.71 -18.59 -0.04
N PRO A 135 30.36 -17.38 0.42
CA PRO A 135 29.73 -16.37 -0.43
C PRO A 135 30.65 -15.86 -1.55
N ASN A 136 31.98 -16.10 -1.46
CA ASN A 136 32.92 -15.72 -2.52
C ASN A 136 33.01 -16.74 -3.65
N ASN A 137 32.31 -17.89 -3.59
CA ASN A 137 32.34 -18.88 -4.67
C ASN A 137 31.59 -18.37 -5.91
N GLU A 138 30.50 -17.61 -5.74
CA GLU A 138 29.77 -16.96 -6.84
C GLU A 138 30.65 -15.99 -7.63
N LEU A 139 31.53 -15.25 -6.95
CA LEU A 139 32.54 -14.38 -7.59
C LEU A 139 33.56 -15.17 -8.43
N LYS A 140 33.63 -16.50 -8.24
CA LYS A 140 34.49 -17.43 -8.97
C LYS A 140 33.71 -18.36 -9.90
N GLY A 141 32.40 -18.17 -10.04
CA GLY A 141 31.52 -19.03 -10.85
C GLY A 141 31.34 -20.46 -10.31
N MET A 142 31.47 -20.65 -9.00
CA MET A 142 31.27 -21.93 -8.30
C MET A 142 30.08 -21.85 -7.35
N ASP A 143 29.51 -23.00 -6.99
CA ASP A 143 28.39 -23.05 -6.04
C ASP A 143 28.77 -22.49 -4.66
N ASN A 144 27.94 -21.60 -4.14
CA ASN A 144 28.12 -21.00 -2.82
C ASN A 144 28.00 -22.02 -1.68
N PHE A 145 27.30 -23.12 -1.91
CA PHE A 145 27.01 -24.13 -0.91
C PHE A 145 27.58 -25.49 -1.35
N CYS A 146 28.26 -26.18 -0.44
CA CYS A 146 28.82 -27.51 -0.66
C CYS A 146 28.44 -28.42 0.51
N LEU A 147 27.78 -29.54 0.22
CA LEU A 147 27.43 -30.56 1.21
C LEU A 147 28.52 -31.63 1.23
N ASP A 148 28.95 -31.99 2.43
CA ASP A 148 29.92 -33.07 2.62
C ASP A 148 29.23 -34.41 2.94
N THR A 149 27.89 -34.41 3.09
CA THR A 149 27.07 -35.60 3.39
C THR A 149 26.03 -35.87 2.29
N THR A 150 25.60 -37.13 2.17
CA THR A 150 24.65 -37.59 1.14
C THR A 150 23.18 -37.60 1.59
N ASN A 151 22.86 -37.27 2.85
CA ASN A 151 21.49 -37.26 3.38
C ASN A 151 21.10 -35.85 3.86
N ILE A 152 20.15 -35.20 3.16
CA ILE A 152 19.68 -33.85 3.47
C ILE A 152 18.32 -33.92 4.19
N PRO A 153 18.16 -33.33 5.38
CA PRO A 153 16.85 -33.18 6.03
C PRO A 153 15.93 -32.21 5.28
N GLU A 154 14.63 -32.53 5.20
CA GLU A 154 13.62 -31.80 4.42
C GLU A 154 13.47 -30.31 4.80
N SER A 155 13.75 -29.95 6.07
CA SER A 155 13.77 -28.57 6.54
C SER A 155 14.91 -27.74 5.95
N LEU A 156 16.08 -28.36 5.74
CA LEU A 156 17.25 -27.72 5.14
C LEU A 156 17.08 -27.60 3.62
N GLN A 157 16.48 -28.62 2.99
CA GLN A 157 16.09 -28.55 1.58
C GLN A 157 15.09 -27.40 1.34
N SER A 158 14.06 -27.27 2.19
CA SER A 158 13.10 -26.16 2.10
C SER A 158 13.74 -24.78 2.30
N PHE A 159 14.76 -24.67 3.16
CA PHE A 159 15.55 -23.45 3.30
C PHE A 159 16.38 -23.17 2.03
N LEU A 160 17.10 -24.18 1.51
CA LEU A 160 17.92 -24.06 0.29
C LEU A 160 17.10 -23.74 -0.96
N ASP A 161 15.88 -24.27 -1.06
CA ASP A 161 14.95 -24.00 -2.16
C ASP A 161 14.37 -22.58 -2.07
N ARG A 162 14.14 -22.05 -0.86
CA ARG A 162 13.77 -20.64 -0.65
C ARG A 162 14.88 -19.70 -1.07
N THR A 163 16.15 -20.03 -0.78
CA THR A 163 17.29 -19.19 -1.12
C THR A 163 17.66 -19.29 -2.60
N SER A 164 17.60 -20.47 -3.22
CA SER A 164 17.85 -20.62 -4.66
C SER A 164 16.81 -19.87 -5.52
N HIS A 165 15.55 -19.80 -5.08
CA HIS A 165 14.54 -18.98 -5.74
C HIS A 165 14.72 -17.47 -5.49
N LEU A 166 15.17 -17.06 -4.30
CA LEU A 166 15.46 -15.65 -4.02
C LEU A 166 16.75 -15.16 -4.69
N THR A 167 17.78 -16.01 -4.80
CA THR A 167 19.07 -15.65 -5.41
C THR A 167 18.95 -15.59 -6.94
N LEU A 168 18.12 -16.43 -7.56
CA LEU A 168 17.81 -16.31 -8.99
C LEU A 168 16.90 -15.10 -9.32
N LEU A 169 16.12 -14.60 -8.35
CA LEU A 169 15.30 -13.39 -8.47
C LEU A 169 16.02 -12.10 -8.02
N VAL A 170 17.25 -12.22 -7.52
CA VAL A 170 18.05 -11.08 -7.04
C VAL A 170 19.45 -11.13 -7.68
N ASN A 171 19.56 -10.56 -8.87
CA ASN A 171 20.70 -9.72 -9.20
C ASN A 171 20.17 -8.28 -9.29
N LYS A 172 20.80 -7.23 -8.75
CA LYS A 172 21.83 -7.02 -7.72
C LYS A 172 21.89 -5.48 -7.68
N HIS A 173 21.30 -4.85 -6.66
CA HIS A 173 21.14 -3.38 -6.53
C HIS A 173 20.22 -2.69 -7.58
N PRO A 174 19.07 -2.10 -7.20
CA PRO A 174 18.72 -0.84 -7.82
C PRO A 174 19.82 0.13 -7.38
N GLU A 175 20.65 0.61 -8.32
CA GLU A 175 21.45 1.80 -8.03
C GLU A 175 20.48 2.93 -7.71
N LEU A 176 20.26 3.13 -6.42
CA LEU A 176 19.70 4.35 -5.91
C LEU A 176 20.62 5.48 -6.39
N PRO A 177 20.11 6.48 -7.14
CA PRO A 177 20.89 7.67 -7.46
C PRO A 177 21.48 8.22 -6.16
N GLU A 178 22.73 8.71 -6.20
CA GLU A 178 23.54 9.17 -5.05
C GLU A 178 22.78 10.07 -4.04
N LYS A 179 21.70 10.72 -4.50
CA LYS A 179 20.76 11.51 -3.69
C LYS A 179 19.99 10.73 -2.61
N TYR A 180 19.88 9.40 -2.70
CA TYR A 180 19.18 8.54 -1.72
C TYR A 180 20.15 7.82 -0.77
N THR A 181 21.45 7.84 -1.04
CA THR A 181 22.51 7.23 -0.22
C THR A 181 23.34 8.25 0.56
N GLN A 182 22.93 9.54 0.56
CA GLN A 182 23.59 10.54 1.40
C GLN A 182 23.55 10.11 2.87
N LYS A 183 24.75 9.83 3.40
CA LYS A 183 25.00 9.66 4.83
C LYS A 183 24.34 10.82 5.58
N LEU A 184 23.67 10.48 6.68
CA LEU A 184 23.20 11.42 7.68
C LEU A 184 24.29 12.48 7.96
N PRO A 185 23.96 13.77 8.09
CA PRO A 185 24.92 14.79 8.48
C PRO A 185 25.60 14.41 9.80
N GLU A 186 26.92 14.60 9.87
CA GLU A 186 27.72 14.48 11.08
C GLU A 186 27.13 15.39 12.16
N GLY A 187 26.44 14.81 13.14
CA GLY A 187 25.69 15.55 14.16
C GLY A 187 24.62 14.71 14.87
N HIS A 188 24.21 13.59 14.27
CA HIS A 188 23.25 12.66 14.88
C HIS A 188 23.71 12.09 16.24
N ASP A 189 25.02 11.87 16.41
CA ASP A 189 25.59 11.41 17.69
C ASP A 189 25.65 12.51 18.75
N ILE A 190 25.79 13.78 18.34
CA ILE A 190 25.78 14.94 19.23
C ILE A 190 24.36 15.18 19.77
N LEU A 191 23.34 15.05 18.92
CA LEU A 191 21.92 15.13 19.32
C LEU A 191 21.51 13.95 20.20
N LYS A 192 21.99 12.72 19.94
CA LYS A 192 21.80 11.56 20.83
C LYS A 192 22.42 11.79 22.21
N ALA A 193 23.62 12.36 22.26
CA ALA A 193 24.32 12.66 23.51
C ALA A 193 23.65 13.79 24.30
N GLN A 194 23.14 14.83 23.62
CA GLN A 194 22.36 15.91 24.25
C GLN A 194 21.00 15.42 24.77
N LEU A 195 20.31 14.56 24.01
CA LEU A 195 19.05 13.93 24.43
C LEU A 195 19.25 12.96 25.61
N ALA A 196 20.39 12.26 25.66
CA ALA A 196 20.75 11.39 26.79
C ALA A 196 21.07 12.20 28.06
N LYS A 197 21.73 13.37 27.93
CA LYS A 197 21.97 14.30 29.05
C LYS A 197 20.69 14.95 29.58
N LEU A 198 19.74 15.29 28.70
CA LEU A 198 18.42 15.83 29.10
C LEU A 198 17.54 14.80 29.82
N LYS A 199 17.71 13.51 29.52
CA LYS A 199 16.94 12.42 30.14
C LYS A 199 17.45 12.00 31.53
N ALA A 200 18.66 12.39 31.91
CA ALA A 200 19.28 11.96 33.17
C ALA A 200 18.82 12.75 34.41
N GLY A 201 17.97 13.76 34.26
CA GLY A 201 17.63 14.72 35.34
C GLY A 201 16.22 14.65 35.93
N VAL A 202 15.36 13.70 35.52
CA VAL A 202 13.97 13.63 36.02
C VAL A 202 13.76 12.31 36.75
N ALA A 203 13.39 12.37 38.03
CA ALA A 203 12.97 11.19 38.79
C ALA A 203 11.67 10.64 38.16
N GLN A 204 11.71 9.43 37.60
CA GLN A 204 10.60 8.81 36.87
C GLN A 204 9.85 7.80 37.75
N LYS A 205 8.51 7.80 37.71
CA LYS A 205 7.67 6.85 38.45
C LYS A 205 7.56 5.50 37.70
N PRO A 206 7.79 4.34 38.34
CA PRO A 206 7.63 3.03 37.72
C PRO A 206 6.14 2.67 37.47
N LEU A 207 5.79 2.24 36.25
CA LEU A 207 4.41 1.88 35.86
C LEU A 207 4.38 0.66 34.92
N THR A 208 3.75 -0.43 35.33
CA THR A 208 3.57 -1.62 34.50
C THR A 208 2.16 -1.69 33.92
N VAL A 209 2.05 -1.97 32.61
CA VAL A 209 0.76 -2.09 31.91
C VAL A 209 0.62 -3.50 31.34
N LEU A 210 -0.38 -4.23 31.82
CA LEU A 210 -0.66 -5.61 31.41
C LEU A 210 -1.91 -5.69 30.55
N TYR A 211 -1.91 -6.56 29.54
CA TYR A 211 -3.07 -6.74 28.68
C TYR A 211 -3.46 -8.21 28.47
N GLY A 212 -4.78 -8.44 28.42
CA GLY A 212 -5.39 -9.69 27.97
C GLY A 212 -6.25 -9.42 26.74
N SER A 213 -5.93 -10.05 25.60
CA SER A 213 -6.47 -9.66 24.30
C SER A 213 -6.48 -10.82 23.29
N ASP A 214 -7.68 -11.25 22.84
CA ASP A 214 -7.81 -12.22 21.73
C ASP A 214 -7.91 -11.54 20.36
N GLY A 215 -8.44 -10.31 20.30
CA GLY A 215 -8.69 -9.55 19.05
C GLY A 215 -7.77 -8.34 18.82
N GLY A 216 -6.79 -8.12 19.69
CA GLY A 216 -5.83 -7.00 19.60
C GLY A 216 -6.31 -5.65 20.17
N ASN A 217 -7.60 -5.48 20.49
CA ASN A 217 -8.15 -4.20 20.98
C ASN A 217 -7.55 -3.79 22.34
N ALA A 218 -7.54 -4.71 23.32
CA ALA A 218 -6.98 -4.42 24.65
C ALA A 218 -5.45 -4.23 24.61
N GLU A 219 -4.76 -4.97 23.73
CA GLU A 219 -3.32 -4.76 23.46
C GLU A 219 -3.03 -3.39 22.86
N GLY A 220 -3.83 -2.96 21.88
CA GLY A 220 -3.73 -1.64 21.26
C GLY A 220 -3.96 -0.52 22.27
N LEU A 221 -4.95 -0.68 23.13
CA LEU A 221 -5.27 0.27 24.19
C LEU A 221 -4.15 0.36 25.24
N ALA A 222 -3.61 -0.78 25.69
CA ALA A 222 -2.47 -0.83 26.61
C ALA A 222 -1.22 -0.14 26.05
N LYS A 223 -0.90 -0.38 24.77
CA LYS A 223 0.21 0.28 24.07
C LYS A 223 -0.01 1.80 23.95
N ARG A 224 -1.25 2.24 23.68
CA ARG A 224 -1.63 3.66 23.62
C ARG A 224 -1.45 4.34 24.97
N PHE A 225 -2.03 3.76 26.02
CA PHE A 225 -1.94 4.27 27.39
C PHE A 225 -0.49 4.38 27.86
N ALA A 226 0.33 3.34 27.65
CA ALA A 226 1.74 3.36 28.06
C ALA A 226 2.58 4.39 27.31
N LYS A 227 2.28 4.65 26.03
CA LYS A 227 2.94 5.71 25.26
C LYS A 227 2.63 7.10 25.86
N GLU A 228 1.40 7.30 26.29
CA GLU A 228 0.98 8.55 26.93
C GLU A 228 1.54 8.69 28.36
N ALA A 229 1.54 7.61 29.15
CA ALA A 229 2.19 7.60 30.47
C ALA A 229 3.67 7.97 30.38
N LYS A 230 4.37 7.46 29.34
CA LYS A 230 5.77 7.81 29.07
C LYS A 230 5.98 9.28 28.72
N ARG A 231 5.02 9.91 28.02
CA ARG A 231 5.05 11.36 27.73
C ARG A 231 4.84 12.18 29.00
N ARG A 232 4.03 11.67 29.94
CA ARG A 232 3.71 12.31 31.23
C ARG A 232 4.77 12.08 32.31
N GLY A 233 5.88 11.41 31.99
CA GLY A 233 7.01 11.24 32.91
C GLY A 233 7.04 9.90 33.67
N ALA A 234 6.18 8.95 33.33
CA ALA A 234 6.26 7.59 33.86
C ALA A 234 7.27 6.73 33.07
N THR A 235 7.83 5.74 33.74
CA THR A 235 8.64 4.68 33.12
C THR A 235 8.04 3.33 33.40
N GLY A 236 7.80 2.55 32.37
CA GLY A 236 7.68 1.12 32.58
C GLY A 236 7.25 0.37 31.34
N LYS A 237 6.84 -0.88 31.56
CA LYS A 237 6.77 -1.92 30.54
C LYS A 237 5.32 -2.25 30.18
N VAL A 238 5.11 -2.62 28.92
CA VAL A 238 3.85 -3.15 28.41
C VAL A 238 4.06 -4.61 28.07
N ALA A 239 3.21 -5.48 28.58
CA ALA A 239 3.36 -6.92 28.41
C ALA A 239 2.02 -7.65 28.43
N PRO A 240 1.91 -8.83 27.78
CA PRO A 240 0.74 -9.68 27.94
C PRO A 240 0.67 -10.23 29.37
N MET A 241 -0.53 -10.53 29.85
CA MET A 241 -0.74 -11.00 31.23
C MET A 241 -0.05 -12.34 31.52
N ASP A 242 0.04 -13.25 30.54
CA ASP A 242 0.71 -14.55 30.67
C ASP A 242 2.24 -14.48 30.76
N ALA A 243 2.84 -13.31 30.52
CA ALA A 243 4.26 -13.05 30.79
C ALA A 243 4.55 -12.82 32.28
N PHE A 244 3.52 -12.78 33.13
CA PHE A 244 3.62 -12.56 34.57
C PHE A 244 3.10 -13.77 35.34
N ASP A 245 3.77 -14.06 36.45
CA ASP A 245 3.31 -14.94 37.53
C ASP A 245 2.91 -14.07 38.74
N PRO A 246 1.97 -14.49 39.61
CA PRO A 246 1.63 -13.71 40.80
C PRO A 246 2.82 -13.31 41.67
N SER A 247 3.89 -14.12 41.75
CA SER A 247 5.13 -13.79 42.46
C SER A 247 5.87 -12.57 41.88
N GLN A 248 5.72 -12.30 40.59
CA GLN A 248 6.33 -11.16 39.89
C GLN A 248 5.49 -9.89 40.02
N LEU A 249 4.19 -10.00 40.29
CA LEU A 249 3.30 -8.86 40.56
C LEU A 249 3.61 -8.21 41.92
N VAL A 250 4.07 -8.99 42.90
CA VAL A 250 4.47 -8.49 44.23
C VAL A 250 5.60 -7.45 44.15
N GLY A 251 6.44 -7.52 43.11
CA GLY A 251 7.55 -6.58 42.89
C GLY A 251 7.17 -5.29 42.15
N GLU A 252 5.92 -5.15 41.71
CA GLU A 252 5.47 -3.99 40.94
C GLU A 252 4.71 -3.00 41.84
N GLU A 253 5.13 -1.73 41.83
CA GLU A 253 4.52 -0.69 42.66
C GLU A 253 3.15 -0.24 42.14
N THR A 254 2.98 -0.20 40.80
CA THR A 254 1.72 0.19 40.15
C THR A 254 1.49 -0.59 38.86
N VAL A 255 0.33 -1.25 38.74
CA VAL A 255 -0.03 -2.09 37.60
C VAL A 255 -1.40 -1.70 37.02
N VAL A 256 -1.45 -1.43 35.73
CA VAL A 256 -2.70 -1.13 35.01
C VAL A 256 -3.05 -2.29 34.09
N PHE A 257 -4.26 -2.84 34.23
CA PHE A 257 -4.75 -3.97 33.44
C PHE A 257 -5.75 -3.51 32.38
N MET A 258 -5.56 -3.97 31.14
CA MET A 258 -6.49 -3.76 30.03
C MET A 258 -6.93 -5.13 29.52
N VAL A 259 -8.18 -5.54 29.76
CA VAL A 259 -8.60 -6.93 29.54
C VAL A 259 -9.92 -7.00 28.79
N CYS A 260 -9.95 -7.76 27.69
CA CYS A 260 -11.21 -8.07 27.00
C CYS A 260 -11.92 -9.29 27.60
N THR A 261 -13.23 -9.38 27.40
CA THR A 261 -14.03 -10.55 27.76
C THR A 261 -14.24 -11.46 26.55
N ALA A 262 -14.02 -12.77 26.70
CA ALA A 262 -14.26 -13.78 25.67
C ALA A 262 -15.46 -14.67 26.02
N GLY A 263 -16.25 -15.09 25.03
CA GLY A 263 -17.34 -16.06 25.21
C GLY A 263 -18.32 -15.67 26.34
N GLN A 264 -18.57 -16.64 27.25
CA GLN A 264 -19.43 -16.48 28.43
C GLN A 264 -18.67 -15.88 29.63
N GLY A 265 -17.91 -14.81 29.40
CA GLY A 265 -17.17 -14.16 30.48
C GLY A 265 -15.79 -14.75 30.80
N GLU A 266 -15.22 -15.52 29.88
CA GLU A 266 -13.88 -16.08 30.01
C GLU A 266 -12.78 -15.02 29.83
N PHE A 267 -11.62 -15.29 30.42
CA PHE A 267 -10.39 -14.54 30.13
C PHE A 267 -9.84 -14.91 28.76
N PRO A 268 -9.22 -13.96 28.04
CA PRO A 268 -8.58 -14.21 26.75
C PRO A 268 -7.37 -15.12 26.91
N GLY A 269 -6.94 -15.78 25.83
CA GLY A 269 -5.94 -16.84 25.85
C GLY A 269 -4.64 -16.44 26.56
N ASN A 270 -4.15 -15.24 26.30
CA ASN A 270 -2.94 -14.66 26.90
C ASN A 270 -3.14 -14.04 28.31
N ALA A 271 -4.29 -14.28 28.94
CA ALA A 271 -4.58 -13.90 30.32
C ALA A 271 -5.03 -15.08 31.20
N LYS A 272 -5.41 -16.22 30.60
CA LYS A 272 -5.90 -17.41 31.31
C LYS A 272 -4.90 -17.90 32.36
N LYS A 273 -3.61 -17.99 32.02
CA LYS A 273 -2.57 -18.49 32.93
C LYS A 273 -2.47 -17.65 34.21
N LEU A 274 -2.33 -16.33 34.07
CA LEU A 274 -2.24 -15.42 35.22
C LEU A 274 -3.54 -15.44 36.04
N TRP A 275 -4.69 -15.47 35.38
CA TRP A 275 -5.98 -15.57 36.06
C TRP A 275 -6.09 -16.83 36.93
N THR A 276 -5.78 -18.01 36.37
CA THR A 276 -5.79 -19.27 37.11
C THR A 276 -4.87 -19.19 38.34
N SER A 277 -3.64 -18.70 38.16
CA SER A 277 -2.69 -18.56 39.27
C SER A 277 -3.16 -17.56 40.34
N LEU A 278 -3.84 -16.47 39.95
CA LEU A 278 -4.44 -15.53 40.92
C LEU A 278 -5.61 -16.15 41.68
N THR A 279 -6.40 -17.03 41.07
CA THR A 279 -7.52 -17.73 41.74
C THR A 279 -7.08 -18.83 42.71
N GLU A 280 -5.89 -19.39 42.51
CA GLU A 280 -5.32 -20.45 43.38
C GLU A 280 -4.67 -19.90 44.66
N LEU A 281 -4.49 -18.58 44.78
CA LEU A 281 -3.94 -17.94 45.97
C LEU A 281 -4.96 -17.87 47.12
N ASP A 282 -4.64 -18.45 48.27
CA ASP A 282 -5.57 -18.60 49.39
C ASP A 282 -5.44 -17.48 50.46
N SER A 283 -4.42 -16.62 50.35
CA SER A 283 -4.10 -15.59 51.37
C SER A 283 -4.57 -14.19 50.95
N ALA A 284 -5.41 -13.55 51.76
CA ALA A 284 -5.99 -12.22 51.50
C ALA A 284 -5.02 -11.02 51.51
N ARG A 285 -3.69 -11.25 51.46
CA ARG A 285 -2.65 -10.20 51.57
C ARG A 285 -1.43 -10.43 50.68
N CYS A 286 -1.54 -11.27 49.65
CA CYS A 286 -0.41 -11.58 48.77
C CYS A 286 0.09 -10.38 47.94
N LEU A 287 -0.77 -9.38 47.70
CA LEU A 287 -0.47 -8.21 46.87
C LEU A 287 -0.53 -6.89 47.67
N GLU A 288 -0.36 -6.97 49.00
CA GLU A 288 -0.35 -5.80 49.89
C GLU A 288 0.78 -4.84 49.48
N GLY A 289 0.42 -3.58 49.19
CA GLY A 289 1.35 -2.55 48.73
C GLY A 289 1.38 -2.32 47.21
N MET A 290 0.71 -3.15 46.41
CA MET A 290 0.55 -2.92 44.97
C MET A 290 -0.67 -2.02 44.68
N ASN A 291 -0.47 -0.95 43.92
CA ASN A 291 -1.57 -0.15 43.38
C ASN A 291 -2.03 -0.70 42.03
N PHE A 292 -3.34 -0.74 41.77
CA PHE A 292 -3.85 -1.22 40.49
C PHE A 292 -5.05 -0.46 39.95
N ALA A 293 -5.27 -0.58 38.64
CA ALA A 293 -6.46 -0.13 37.95
C ALA A 293 -6.82 -1.12 36.84
N VAL A 294 -8.12 -1.35 36.59
CA VAL A 294 -8.59 -2.26 35.54
C VAL A 294 -9.51 -1.54 34.58
N PHE A 295 -9.26 -1.70 33.28
CA PHE A 295 -10.19 -1.34 32.21
C PHE A 295 -10.65 -2.62 31.49
N ALA A 296 -11.95 -2.87 31.56
CA ALA A 296 -12.60 -4.03 30.99
C ALA A 296 -13.22 -3.67 29.63
N LEU A 297 -12.89 -4.43 28.60
CA LEU A 297 -13.51 -4.33 27.28
C LEU A 297 -14.53 -5.46 27.09
N GLY A 298 -15.72 -5.12 26.62
CA GLY A 298 -16.80 -6.07 26.38
C GLY A 298 -17.80 -5.54 25.36
N ASP A 299 -18.82 -6.35 25.08
CA ASP A 299 -19.90 -6.04 24.16
C ASP A 299 -21.21 -6.49 24.81
N ARG A 300 -22.13 -5.55 25.07
CA ARG A 300 -23.42 -5.85 25.73
C ARG A 300 -24.36 -6.73 24.89
N HIS A 301 -24.14 -6.83 23.58
CA HIS A 301 -24.93 -7.64 22.66
C HIS A 301 -24.25 -8.98 22.31
N TYR A 302 -23.02 -9.20 22.77
CA TYR A 302 -22.27 -10.42 22.47
C TYR A 302 -22.86 -11.67 23.13
N TRP A 303 -23.53 -11.52 24.28
CA TRP A 303 -24.31 -12.58 24.92
C TRP A 303 -25.65 -12.05 25.44
N PRO A 304 -26.76 -12.81 25.40
CA PRO A 304 -28.09 -12.33 25.79
C PRO A 304 -28.24 -11.91 27.26
N ASP A 305 -27.34 -12.40 28.13
CA ASP A 305 -27.38 -12.16 29.56
C ASP A 305 -26.38 -11.06 29.95
N PRO A 306 -26.85 -9.92 30.49
CA PRO A 306 -26.02 -8.77 30.86
C PRO A 306 -24.91 -9.09 31.88
N GLN A 307 -25.01 -10.19 32.63
CA GLN A 307 -24.00 -10.56 33.62
C GLN A 307 -22.63 -10.88 32.98
N PHE A 308 -22.57 -11.19 31.69
CA PHE A 308 -21.33 -11.50 30.98
C PHE A 308 -20.63 -10.27 30.39
N PHE A 309 -21.28 -9.12 30.36
CA PHE A 309 -20.69 -7.87 29.86
C PHE A 309 -19.47 -7.47 30.70
N CYS A 310 -18.30 -7.31 30.08
CA CYS A 310 -17.04 -6.95 30.76
C CYS A 310 -16.64 -7.87 31.94
N LYS A 311 -17.16 -9.10 31.97
CA LYS A 311 -17.05 -9.99 33.14
C LYS A 311 -15.59 -10.31 33.52
N SER A 312 -14.71 -10.58 32.56
CA SER A 312 -13.30 -10.91 32.87
C SER A 312 -12.58 -9.76 33.60
N GLY A 313 -12.80 -8.51 33.18
CA GLY A 313 -12.20 -7.35 33.84
C GLY A 313 -12.82 -7.05 35.21
N ARG A 314 -14.14 -7.28 35.38
CA ARG A 314 -14.80 -7.16 36.69
C ARG A 314 -14.31 -8.21 37.69
N ASP A 315 -14.24 -9.46 37.26
CA ASP A 315 -13.74 -10.57 38.08
C ASP A 315 -12.26 -10.35 38.48
N LEU A 316 -11.45 -9.82 37.57
CA LEU A 316 -10.05 -9.47 37.84
C LEU A 316 -9.93 -8.37 38.90
N ASP A 317 -10.72 -7.30 38.76
CA ASP A 317 -10.71 -6.17 39.70
C ASP A 317 -11.08 -6.62 41.12
N GLU A 318 -12.16 -7.40 41.27
CA GLU A 318 -12.59 -7.95 42.55
C GLU A 318 -11.53 -8.86 43.18
N ARG A 319 -10.91 -9.72 42.36
CA ARG A 319 -9.90 -10.67 42.83
C ARG A 319 -8.62 -9.97 43.30
N LEU A 320 -8.13 -8.96 42.56
CA LEU A 320 -6.94 -8.21 42.95
C LEU A 320 -7.14 -7.48 44.28
N ALA A 321 -8.32 -6.89 44.49
CA ALA A 321 -8.66 -6.27 45.76
C ALA A 321 -8.78 -7.28 46.92
N TYR A 322 -9.36 -8.46 46.67
CA TYR A 322 -9.42 -9.53 47.67
C TYR A 322 -8.01 -10.00 48.11
N LEU A 323 -7.04 -9.98 47.20
CA LEU A 323 -5.64 -10.34 47.47
C LEU A 323 -4.82 -9.23 48.17
N GLY A 324 -5.44 -8.09 48.49
CA GLY A 324 -4.84 -7.01 49.27
C GLY A 324 -4.25 -5.86 48.46
N ALA A 325 -4.45 -5.81 47.14
CA ALA A 325 -4.01 -4.70 46.30
C ALA A 325 -4.94 -3.47 46.45
N SER A 326 -4.38 -2.27 46.30
CA SER A 326 -5.11 -1.00 46.43
C SER A 326 -5.62 -0.50 45.08
N ARG A 327 -6.94 -0.28 44.95
CA ARG A 327 -7.54 0.32 43.75
C ARG A 327 -7.18 1.80 43.64
N LEU A 328 -6.69 2.21 42.47
CA LEU A 328 -6.45 3.61 42.12
C LEU A 328 -7.72 4.32 41.66
N VAL A 329 -8.54 3.63 40.87
CA VAL A 329 -9.82 4.09 40.32
C VAL A 329 -10.77 2.90 40.20
N ASP A 330 -12.06 3.17 40.14
CA ASP A 330 -13.07 2.15 39.86
C ASP A 330 -12.82 1.50 38.49
N VAL A 331 -13.29 0.25 38.31
CA VAL A 331 -13.14 -0.48 37.05
C VAL A 331 -13.82 0.29 35.90
N GLY A 332 -13.06 0.53 34.83
CA GLY A 332 -13.59 1.15 33.62
C GLY A 332 -14.27 0.11 32.73
N LEU A 333 -15.41 0.45 32.14
CA LEU A 333 -16.18 -0.45 31.28
C LEU A 333 -16.28 0.13 29.88
N GLY A 334 -15.68 -0.54 28.89
CA GLY A 334 -15.78 -0.19 27.47
C GLY A 334 -16.75 -1.12 26.74
N ASP A 335 -17.73 -0.54 26.04
CA ASP A 335 -18.76 -1.28 25.30
C ASP A 335 -18.58 -1.12 23.78
N ASP A 336 -18.42 -2.23 23.06
CA ASP A 336 -18.30 -2.24 21.59
C ASP A 336 -19.57 -1.77 20.85
N GLN A 337 -20.67 -1.60 21.58
CA GLN A 337 -21.98 -1.19 21.07
C GLN A 337 -22.28 0.30 21.27
N ASP A 338 -21.34 1.07 21.84
CA ASP A 338 -21.43 2.52 21.94
C ASP A 338 -21.06 3.21 20.62
N THR A 339 -21.38 4.50 20.51
CA THR A 339 -21.23 5.27 19.25
C THR A 339 -19.78 5.31 18.78
N ASP A 340 -18.83 5.39 19.72
CA ASP A 340 -17.37 5.31 19.47
C ASP A 340 -16.78 4.01 20.08
N LYS A 341 -17.61 2.98 20.28
CA LYS A 341 -17.25 1.71 20.91
C LYS A 341 -16.64 1.89 22.32
N TYR A 342 -15.72 1.00 22.71
CA TYR A 342 -15.01 1.04 24.00
C TYR A 342 -14.28 2.36 24.30
N GLU A 343 -14.07 3.23 23.30
CA GLU A 343 -13.45 4.55 23.47
C GLU A 343 -14.31 5.50 24.32
N GLU A 344 -15.64 5.36 24.28
CA GLU A 344 -16.53 6.19 25.10
C GLU A 344 -16.34 5.94 26.60
N GLY A 345 -16.30 4.65 26.99
CA GLY A 345 -16.01 4.24 28.36
C GLY A 345 -14.58 4.59 28.79
N TYR A 346 -13.61 4.42 27.88
CA TYR A 346 -12.21 4.76 28.15
C TYR A 346 -12.01 6.26 28.37
N GLY A 347 -12.64 7.11 27.56
CA GLY A 347 -12.53 8.57 27.68
C GLY A 347 -13.11 9.12 29.00
N LYS A 348 -14.07 8.41 29.63
CA LYS A 348 -14.59 8.74 30.96
C LYS A 348 -13.67 8.29 32.08
N TRP A 349 -12.98 7.17 31.90
CA TRP A 349 -12.15 6.52 32.91
C TRP A 349 -10.71 7.05 32.98
N GLU A 350 -10.11 7.32 31.82
CA GLU A 350 -8.71 7.74 31.68
C GLU A 350 -8.34 9.00 32.47
N PRO A 351 -9.14 10.08 32.52
CA PRO A 351 -8.80 11.29 33.27
C PRO A 351 -8.61 11.03 34.78
N GLY A 352 -9.51 10.24 35.39
CA GLY A 352 -9.42 9.89 36.81
C GLY A 352 -8.19 9.05 37.13
N LEU A 353 -7.77 8.18 36.19
CA LEU A 353 -6.54 7.40 36.35
C LEU A 353 -5.29 8.30 36.31
N TRP A 354 -5.24 9.31 35.45
CA TRP A 354 -4.11 10.25 35.41
C TRP A 354 -3.96 11.05 36.71
N GLU A 355 -5.08 11.44 37.30
CA GLU A 355 -5.11 12.11 38.61
C GLU A 355 -4.61 11.20 39.72
N ALA A 356 -5.12 9.95 39.78
CA ALA A 356 -4.69 8.96 40.76
C ALA A 356 -3.19 8.59 40.66
N LEU A 357 -2.64 8.58 39.44
CA LEU A 357 -1.20 8.35 39.20
C LEU A 357 -0.33 9.58 39.54
N GLY A 358 -0.95 10.74 39.80
CA GLY A 358 -0.24 12.01 39.98
C GLY A 358 0.55 12.41 38.72
N LEU A 359 -0.03 12.15 37.55
CA LEU A 359 0.52 12.46 36.21
C LEU A 359 -0.42 13.46 35.48
N VAL A 360 -0.84 14.48 36.22
CA VAL A 360 -1.69 15.58 35.75
C VAL A 360 -0.82 16.63 35.07
N LYS A 361 -1.28 17.20 33.94
CA LYS A 361 -0.55 18.27 33.24
C LYS A 361 -0.61 19.56 34.08
N GLU A 362 0.54 20.14 34.45
CA GLU A 362 0.58 21.46 35.10
C GLU A 362 0.35 22.59 34.07
N GLY A 363 -0.69 23.39 34.31
CA GLY A 363 -0.83 24.83 33.99
C GLY A 363 -0.61 25.34 32.56
N GLY A 364 -1.70 25.56 31.81
CA GLY A 364 -1.70 26.33 30.56
C GLY A 364 -3.01 26.30 29.74
N ALA A 365 -4.18 26.46 30.36
CA ALA A 365 -5.46 26.58 29.65
C ALA A 365 -5.66 28.04 29.21
N ALA A 366 -5.82 28.39 27.92
CA ALA A 366 -7.05 28.16 27.18
C ALA A 366 -6.91 28.21 25.63
N GLU A 367 -5.70 28.06 25.04
CA GLU A 367 -5.53 28.02 23.57
C GLU A 367 -5.06 26.65 23.01
N GLU A 368 -4.71 25.69 23.88
CA GLU A 368 -4.24 24.35 23.48
C GLU A 368 -5.28 23.22 23.65
N GLU A 369 -6.54 23.54 23.94
CA GLU A 369 -7.61 22.53 24.12
C GLU A 369 -8.03 21.78 22.83
N ALA A 370 -7.46 22.12 21.66
CA ALA A 370 -7.75 21.44 20.40
C ALA A 370 -6.67 20.41 19.95
N ALA A 371 -5.53 20.28 20.66
CA ALA A 371 -4.34 19.71 20.03
C ALA A 371 -3.96 18.25 20.37
N ASP A 372 -4.46 17.59 21.42
CA ASP A 372 -4.13 16.17 21.61
C ASP A 372 -5.15 15.39 22.44
N THR A 373 -6.32 15.13 21.84
CA THR A 373 -7.22 14.05 22.22
C THR A 373 -6.82 12.71 21.56
N GLY A 374 -5.69 12.66 20.84
CA GLY A 374 -5.38 11.59 19.89
C GLY A 374 -6.35 11.49 18.70
N LYS A 375 -7.43 12.28 18.68
CA LYS A 375 -8.42 12.34 17.59
C LYS A 375 -7.96 13.40 16.60
N HIS A 376 -7.43 12.95 15.47
CA HIS A 376 -7.18 13.87 14.37
C HIS A 376 -8.48 14.55 13.94
N PRO A 377 -8.44 15.83 13.53
CA PRO A 377 -9.60 16.48 12.97
C PRO A 377 -10.12 15.71 11.76
N SER A 378 -11.44 15.74 11.58
CA SER A 378 -12.09 15.17 10.41
C SER A 378 -11.57 15.82 9.12
N ASP A 379 -11.63 15.09 8.01
CA ASP A 379 -11.28 15.65 6.70
C ASP A 379 -12.14 16.91 6.37
N GLU A 380 -13.35 17.05 6.92
CA GLU A 380 -14.17 18.26 6.75
C GLU A 380 -13.63 19.46 7.53
N GLU A 381 -13.26 19.27 8.80
CA GLU A 381 -12.62 20.32 9.63
C GLU A 381 -11.30 20.77 9.02
N ILE A 382 -10.47 19.82 8.54
CA ILE A 382 -9.20 20.14 7.89
C ILE A 382 -9.43 21.03 6.65
N LYS A 383 -10.46 20.76 5.84
CA LYS A 383 -10.78 21.61 4.68
C LYS A 383 -11.15 23.03 5.11
N VAL A 384 -11.97 23.16 6.16
CA VAL A 384 -12.41 24.45 6.70
C VAL A 384 -11.25 25.27 7.26
N TRP A 385 -10.31 24.62 7.95
CA TRP A 385 -9.14 25.26 8.55
C TRP A 385 -8.02 25.52 7.55
N SER A 386 -7.94 24.74 6.48
CA SER A 386 -6.90 24.91 5.44
C SER A 386 -6.96 26.27 4.72
N ASN A 387 -7.98 27.09 4.93
CA ASN A 387 -8.15 28.37 4.25
C ASN A 387 -8.01 28.25 2.72
N TYR A 388 -8.94 27.51 2.13
CA TYR A 388 -8.96 27.21 0.69
C TYR A 388 -7.68 26.49 0.21
N LEU A 389 -7.33 25.41 0.93
CA LEU A 389 -6.27 24.47 0.61
C LEU A 389 -4.83 24.98 0.84
N ARG A 390 -4.64 26.05 1.60
CA ARG A 390 -3.28 26.48 2.00
C ARG A 390 -2.73 25.62 3.13
N GLY A 391 -3.48 25.51 4.22
CA GLY A 391 -3.06 24.84 5.44
C GLY A 391 -1.70 25.34 5.90
N THR A 392 -0.86 24.41 6.36
CA THR A 392 0.55 24.68 6.70
C THR A 392 1.51 24.24 5.60
N LEU A 393 0.99 23.89 4.41
CA LEU A 393 1.77 23.22 3.36
C LEU A 393 2.99 24.00 2.92
N LYS A 394 2.92 25.33 2.83
CA LYS A 394 4.07 26.15 2.42
C LYS A 394 5.23 25.97 3.40
N GLN A 395 4.98 26.16 4.69
CA GLN A 395 5.96 26.00 5.77
C GLN A 395 6.42 24.54 5.87
N THR A 396 5.48 23.60 5.87
CA THR A 396 5.76 22.18 5.99
C THR A 396 6.60 21.65 4.84
N LEU A 397 6.35 22.08 3.61
CA LEU A 397 7.17 21.69 2.46
C LEU A 397 8.53 22.37 2.42
N ASP A 398 8.77 23.39 3.23
CA ASP A 398 10.10 24.01 3.42
C ASP A 398 10.85 23.40 4.60
N ASP A 399 10.15 22.82 5.57
CA ASP A 399 10.74 22.05 6.67
C ASP A 399 11.44 20.76 6.17
N ARG A 400 12.73 20.65 6.47
CA ARG A 400 13.61 19.53 6.09
C ARG A 400 13.91 18.57 7.25
N THR A 401 13.34 18.78 8.44
CA THR A 401 13.62 17.96 9.63
C THR A 401 13.06 16.54 9.54
N THR A 402 12.01 16.32 8.74
CA THR A 402 11.41 15.01 8.44
C THR A 402 11.03 14.91 6.96
N ALA A 403 11.06 13.70 6.41
CA ALA A 403 10.61 13.43 5.05
C ALA A 403 9.08 13.40 4.91
N GLN A 404 8.31 13.41 6.01
CA GLN A 404 6.85 13.44 5.98
C GLN A 404 6.27 14.86 6.06
N VAL A 405 4.97 14.97 5.79
CA VAL A 405 4.12 16.12 6.16
C VAL A 405 3.19 15.72 7.31
N PRO A 406 2.75 16.67 8.16
CA PRO A 406 1.76 16.42 9.21
C PRO A 406 0.47 15.82 8.65
N TYR A 407 -0.30 15.16 9.52
CA TYR A 407 -1.50 14.41 9.12
C TYR A 407 -2.50 15.27 8.34
N GLU A 408 -2.75 16.49 8.79
CA GLU A 408 -3.67 17.45 8.20
C GLU A 408 -3.23 17.80 6.77
N ASP A 409 -1.94 18.08 6.62
CA ASP A 409 -1.31 18.37 5.33
C ASP A 409 -1.32 17.16 4.40
N THR A 410 -1.29 15.92 4.90
CA THR A 410 -1.51 14.74 4.05
C THR A 410 -2.90 14.73 3.39
N LYS A 411 -3.88 15.45 3.97
CA LYS A 411 -5.22 15.59 3.37
C LYS A 411 -5.24 16.76 2.40
N VAL A 412 -4.69 17.92 2.78
CA VAL A 412 -4.70 19.14 1.96
C VAL A 412 -3.86 18.97 0.70
N ILE A 413 -2.68 18.35 0.80
CA ILE A 413 -1.76 18.15 -0.33
C ILE A 413 -2.38 17.32 -1.46
N LYS A 414 -3.39 16.48 -1.14
CA LYS A 414 -4.15 15.72 -2.14
C LYS A 414 -4.91 16.62 -3.09
N PHE A 415 -5.37 17.80 -2.69
CA PHE A 415 -6.04 18.70 -3.63
C PHE A 415 -5.09 19.30 -4.68
N HIS A 416 -3.78 19.26 -4.41
CA HIS A 416 -2.71 19.64 -5.32
C HIS A 416 -2.17 18.43 -6.12
N GLY A 417 -2.93 17.33 -6.17
CA GLY A 417 -2.58 16.17 -6.98
C GLY A 417 -1.56 15.22 -6.38
N ILE A 418 -1.14 15.46 -5.14
CA ILE A 418 0.00 14.77 -4.54
C ILE A 418 -0.45 13.86 -3.39
N TYR A 419 0.17 12.68 -3.27
CA TYR A 419 0.04 11.82 -2.10
C TYR A 419 1.40 11.59 -1.47
N GLN A 420 1.48 11.76 -0.16
CA GLN A 420 2.54 11.10 0.61
C GLN A 420 2.35 9.58 0.53
N GLN A 421 3.45 8.90 0.29
CA GLN A 421 3.61 7.45 0.26
C GLN A 421 4.84 7.08 1.07
N ASP A 422 5.02 5.79 1.29
CA ASP A 422 6.26 5.22 1.76
C ASP A 422 6.49 3.88 1.06
N ASP A 423 7.76 3.47 0.97
CA ASP A 423 8.08 2.13 0.51
C ASP A 423 7.79 1.11 1.64
N ARG A 424 6.69 0.37 1.46
CA ARG A 424 6.23 -0.61 2.43
C ARG A 424 7.12 -1.84 2.53
N THR A 425 8.04 -2.04 1.57
CA THR A 425 9.02 -3.14 1.59
C THR A 425 9.96 -3.01 2.80
N TYR A 426 10.43 -1.78 3.07
CA TYR A 426 11.42 -1.51 4.12
C TYR A 426 10.81 -1.02 5.43
N ARG A 427 9.48 -0.87 5.51
CA ARG A 427 8.82 -0.25 6.67
C ARG A 427 9.16 -0.96 7.99
N SER A 428 9.09 -2.29 8.01
CA SER A 428 9.38 -3.08 9.21
C SER A 428 10.85 -3.00 9.64
N GLU A 429 11.77 -2.99 8.68
CA GLU A 429 13.21 -2.86 8.94
C GLU A 429 13.55 -1.47 9.49
N ARG A 430 13.07 -0.42 8.83
CA ARG A 430 13.30 0.97 9.26
C ARG A 430 12.70 1.26 10.64
N ALA A 431 11.53 0.69 10.93
CA ALA A 431 10.89 0.78 12.23
C ALA A 431 11.77 0.13 13.34
N LYS A 432 12.38 -1.03 13.08
CA LYS A 432 13.32 -1.67 14.02
C LYS A 432 14.55 -0.80 14.29
N LEU A 433 14.99 -0.03 13.30
CA LEU A 433 16.11 0.91 13.43
C LEU A 433 15.72 2.24 14.09
N GLY A 434 14.44 2.47 14.38
CA GLY A 434 13.94 3.74 14.94
C GLY A 434 14.01 4.91 13.95
N ILE A 435 14.07 4.62 12.65
CA ILE A 435 14.12 5.63 11.59
C ILE A 435 12.73 5.75 10.96
N GLU A 436 12.37 6.95 10.51
CA GLU A 436 11.11 7.19 9.79
C GLU A 436 10.95 6.24 8.59
N PRO A 437 9.71 5.87 8.20
CA PRO A 437 9.45 5.16 6.95
C PRO A 437 10.16 5.82 5.76
N ALA A 438 10.41 5.05 4.70
CA ALA A 438 11.02 5.57 3.47
C ALA A 438 10.00 6.43 2.70
N TYR A 439 9.71 7.62 3.23
CA TYR A 439 8.70 8.52 2.71
C TYR A 439 9.10 9.07 1.34
N SER A 440 8.10 9.14 0.47
CA SER A 440 8.17 9.79 -0.82
C SER A 440 6.79 10.30 -1.20
N PHE A 441 6.68 10.97 -2.33
CA PHE A 441 5.45 11.55 -2.83
C PHE A 441 5.18 11.03 -4.23
N MET A 442 3.91 10.73 -4.49
CA MET A 442 3.42 10.55 -5.85
C MET A 442 2.69 11.82 -6.28
N ALA A 443 3.11 12.38 -7.41
CA ALA A 443 2.43 13.46 -8.09
C ALA A 443 1.63 12.89 -9.27
N ARG A 444 0.35 13.24 -9.37
CA ARG A 444 -0.52 12.89 -10.50
C ARG A 444 -0.82 14.13 -11.33
N VAL A 445 -0.66 14.00 -12.65
CA VAL A 445 -0.95 15.07 -13.60
C VAL A 445 -2.47 15.16 -13.85
N ARG A 446 -2.98 16.36 -14.11
CA ARG A 446 -4.29 16.59 -14.69
C ARG A 446 -4.11 16.72 -16.21
N LEU A 447 -4.77 15.84 -16.96
CA LEU A 447 -4.59 15.69 -18.41
C LEU A 447 -5.95 15.35 -19.05
N PRO A 448 -6.82 16.36 -19.26
CA PRO A 448 -8.17 16.12 -19.75
C PRO A 448 -8.12 15.41 -21.12
N GLY A 449 -8.91 14.35 -21.27
CA GLY A 449 -8.94 13.53 -22.49
C GLY A 449 -7.70 12.68 -22.76
N GLY A 450 -6.68 12.72 -21.89
CA GLY A 450 -5.48 11.90 -22.04
C GLY A 450 -4.50 12.33 -23.13
N ILE A 451 -4.68 13.54 -23.70
CA ILE A 451 -3.86 14.03 -24.80
C ILE A 451 -2.55 14.60 -24.26
N CYS A 452 -1.43 14.03 -24.70
CA CYS A 452 -0.07 14.43 -24.32
C CYS A 452 0.74 14.76 -25.58
N GLN A 453 1.34 15.95 -25.60
CA GLN A 453 2.23 16.36 -26.68
C GLN A 453 3.61 15.68 -26.56
N PRO A 454 4.33 15.43 -27.65
CA PRO A 454 5.64 14.77 -27.59
C PRO A 454 6.66 15.46 -26.66
N HIS A 455 6.71 16.79 -26.66
CA HIS A 455 7.57 17.54 -25.74
C HIS A 455 7.15 17.38 -24.25
N GLN A 456 5.85 17.22 -23.98
CA GLN A 456 5.35 16.95 -22.63
C GLN A 456 5.74 15.54 -22.19
N TRP A 457 5.66 14.56 -23.09
CA TRP A 457 6.14 13.20 -22.85
C TRP A 457 7.62 13.19 -22.48
N LEU A 458 8.47 13.84 -23.29
CA LEU A 458 9.90 13.97 -23.02
C LEU A 458 10.19 14.65 -21.68
N LYS A 459 9.37 15.64 -21.28
CA LYS A 459 9.52 16.26 -19.97
C LYS A 459 9.16 15.31 -18.83
N MET A 460 8.05 14.58 -18.94
CA MET A 460 7.67 13.59 -17.92
C MET A 460 8.69 12.46 -17.82
N ASP A 461 9.21 12.00 -18.94
CA ASP A 461 10.27 11.01 -19.02
C ASP A 461 11.52 11.49 -18.26
N ALA A 462 12.02 12.70 -18.54
CA ALA A 462 13.16 13.26 -17.82
C ALA A 462 12.88 13.53 -16.32
N LEU A 463 11.64 13.88 -15.97
CA LEU A 463 11.23 14.05 -14.57
C LEU A 463 11.20 12.72 -13.82
N SER A 464 10.87 11.62 -14.50
CA SER A 464 10.91 10.28 -13.92
C SER A 464 12.31 9.91 -13.44
N ASP A 465 13.36 10.31 -14.18
CA ASP A 465 14.75 10.07 -13.81
C ASP A 465 15.26 11.06 -12.76
N SER A 466 15.05 12.35 -13.00
CA SER A 466 15.63 13.42 -12.17
C SER A 466 14.99 13.52 -10.79
N HIS A 467 13.65 13.41 -10.70
CA HIS A 467 12.89 13.64 -9.46
C HIS A 467 12.22 12.38 -8.94
N GLY A 468 11.85 11.44 -9.80
CA GLY A 468 11.19 10.19 -9.42
C GLY A 468 12.15 9.01 -9.20
N VAL A 469 11.64 7.83 -9.57
CA VAL A 469 12.28 6.51 -9.45
C VAL A 469 12.51 5.84 -10.81
N GLY A 470 12.73 6.64 -11.85
CA GLY A 470 13.14 6.20 -13.19
C GLY A 470 12.04 5.65 -14.09
N HIS A 471 10.77 5.73 -13.69
CA HIS A 471 9.64 5.22 -14.48
C HIS A 471 8.38 6.09 -14.35
N LEU A 472 7.47 5.92 -15.30
CA LEU A 472 6.13 6.53 -15.28
C LEU A 472 5.04 5.47 -15.18
N LYS A 473 3.88 5.87 -14.67
CA LYS A 473 2.67 5.03 -14.65
C LYS A 473 1.54 5.73 -15.40
N VAL A 474 1.09 5.15 -16.52
CA VAL A 474 -0.18 5.49 -17.17
C VAL A 474 -1.32 4.88 -16.36
N THR A 475 -2.32 5.69 -16.04
CA THR A 475 -3.40 5.29 -15.12
C THR A 475 -4.69 4.92 -15.84
N THR A 476 -5.60 4.28 -15.11
CA THR A 476 -6.98 4.01 -15.52
C THR A 476 -7.85 5.26 -15.73
N ARG A 477 -7.25 6.46 -15.67
CA ARG A 477 -7.89 7.74 -15.92
C ARG A 477 -7.08 8.65 -16.84
N GLN A 478 -6.37 8.07 -17.80
CA GLN A 478 -5.69 8.78 -18.89
C GLN A 478 -4.72 9.86 -18.41
N THR A 479 -3.90 9.52 -17.42
CA THR A 479 -2.90 10.46 -16.90
C THR A 479 -1.70 9.73 -16.34
N PHE A 480 -0.62 10.46 -16.13
CA PHE A 480 0.62 10.02 -15.50
C PHE A 480 0.55 10.05 -13.97
N GLN A 481 1.23 9.10 -13.35
CA GLN A 481 1.75 9.23 -12.00
C GLN A 481 3.27 9.19 -12.01
N LEU A 482 3.87 10.17 -11.36
CA LEU A 482 5.29 10.22 -11.03
C LEU A 482 5.43 9.78 -9.57
N HIS A 483 6.01 8.60 -9.34
CA HIS A 483 6.24 8.06 -8.00
C HIS A 483 7.63 8.43 -7.47
N GLY A 484 7.81 8.34 -6.15
CA GLY A 484 9.13 8.41 -5.52
C GLY A 484 9.74 9.80 -5.40
N VAL A 485 8.95 10.86 -5.60
CA VAL A 485 9.44 12.24 -5.47
C VAL A 485 9.74 12.54 -4.00
N LEU A 486 10.95 12.96 -3.67
CA LEU A 486 11.30 13.32 -2.30
C LEU A 486 10.66 14.66 -1.90
N LYS A 487 10.36 14.85 -0.62
CA LYS A 487 9.77 16.10 -0.08
C LYS A 487 10.54 17.35 -0.53
N LYS A 488 11.88 17.29 -0.43
CA LYS A 488 12.79 18.39 -0.82
C LYS A 488 12.71 18.77 -2.31
N ASP A 489 12.35 17.81 -3.16
CA ASP A 489 12.31 17.94 -4.62
C ASP A 489 10.87 18.13 -5.14
N LEU A 490 9.87 18.16 -4.24
CA LEU A 490 8.47 18.19 -4.64
C LEU A 490 8.08 19.51 -5.31
N LYS A 491 8.49 20.65 -4.74
CA LYS A 491 8.23 21.97 -5.33
C LYS A 491 8.93 22.13 -6.69
N SER A 492 10.16 21.64 -6.85
CA SER A 492 10.85 21.69 -8.14
C SER A 492 10.18 20.78 -9.18
N ALA A 493 9.80 19.56 -8.81
CA ALA A 493 9.09 18.65 -9.70
C ALA A 493 7.79 19.27 -10.24
N VAL A 494 6.98 19.87 -9.37
CA VAL A 494 5.72 20.54 -9.76
C VAL A 494 5.98 21.74 -10.67
N ARG A 495 6.99 22.56 -10.39
CA ARG A 495 7.37 23.69 -11.27
C ARG A 495 7.81 23.23 -12.64
N GLU A 496 8.59 22.17 -12.72
CA GLU A 496 9.07 21.62 -13.98
C GLU A 496 7.93 20.98 -14.81
N MET A 497 6.92 20.38 -14.17
CA MET A 497 5.68 19.98 -14.85
C MET A 497 4.94 21.20 -15.38
N ASN A 498 4.80 22.24 -14.55
CA ASN A 498 4.08 23.46 -14.92
C ASN A 498 4.72 24.18 -16.12
N LYS A 499 6.06 24.22 -16.18
CA LYS A 499 6.82 24.74 -17.34
C LYS A 499 6.55 23.98 -18.64
N ALA A 500 6.12 22.72 -18.58
CA ALA A 500 5.69 21.93 -19.73
C ALA A 500 4.17 21.97 -19.94
N CYS A 501 3.48 23.00 -19.41
CA CYS A 501 2.05 23.17 -19.52
C CYS A 501 1.24 21.98 -18.96
N MET A 502 1.77 21.34 -17.90
CA MET A 502 1.08 20.29 -17.15
C MET A 502 0.96 20.70 -15.68
N ASP A 503 -0.22 20.54 -15.10
CA ASP A 503 -0.44 20.80 -13.68
C ASP A 503 -0.93 19.54 -12.94
N THR A 504 -0.89 19.60 -11.61
CA THR A 504 -1.40 18.53 -10.74
C THR A 504 -2.65 18.97 -9.98
N ILE A 505 -3.20 20.15 -10.29
CA ILE A 505 -4.33 20.75 -9.56
C ILE A 505 -5.53 19.81 -9.68
N ALA A 506 -6.19 19.52 -8.55
CA ALA A 506 -7.39 18.69 -8.49
C ALA A 506 -7.25 17.26 -9.09
N ALA A 507 -6.04 16.79 -9.41
CA ALA A 507 -5.83 15.41 -9.85
C ALA A 507 -6.17 14.38 -8.75
N CYS A 508 -6.17 14.85 -7.50
CA CYS A 508 -6.45 14.11 -6.27
C CYS A 508 -7.40 14.94 -5.36
N GLY A 509 -7.66 14.55 -4.10
CA GLY A 509 -8.56 15.31 -3.20
C GLY A 509 -10.07 15.06 -3.36
N ASP A 510 -10.87 15.82 -2.61
CA ASP A 510 -12.35 15.80 -2.62
C ASP A 510 -12.92 16.89 -3.54
N VAL A 511 -12.62 16.71 -4.82
CA VAL A 511 -12.84 17.67 -5.91
C VAL A 511 -13.09 16.87 -7.21
N ASN A 512 -13.50 17.54 -8.29
CA ASN A 512 -13.54 16.92 -9.61
C ASN A 512 -12.13 16.43 -10.02
N ARG A 513 -12.03 15.16 -10.41
CA ARG A 513 -10.78 14.55 -10.89
C ARG A 513 -10.61 14.78 -12.39
N ASN A 514 -9.50 14.26 -12.94
CA ASN A 514 -9.26 14.26 -14.38
C ASN A 514 -10.50 13.82 -15.17
N VAL A 515 -10.92 14.64 -16.14
CA VAL A 515 -12.01 14.31 -17.07
C VAL A 515 -11.42 13.45 -18.17
N ILE A 516 -11.96 12.24 -18.33
CA ILE A 516 -11.49 11.29 -19.34
C ILE A 516 -12.41 11.32 -20.56
N CYS A 517 -11.88 11.05 -21.74
CA CYS A 517 -12.61 11.03 -23.01
C CYS A 517 -12.15 9.85 -23.86
N THR A 518 -13.03 9.22 -24.65
CA THR A 518 -12.65 8.12 -25.55
C THR A 518 -11.36 8.42 -26.32
N SER A 519 -10.36 7.54 -26.17
CA SER A 519 -9.02 7.71 -26.74
C SER A 519 -8.92 7.30 -28.21
N ILE A 520 -9.93 6.60 -28.72
CA ILE A 520 -9.87 5.92 -30.01
C ILE A 520 -10.01 6.95 -31.14
N PRO A 521 -9.01 7.05 -32.05
CA PRO A 521 -9.11 7.89 -33.23
C PRO A 521 -10.08 7.27 -34.26
N GLY A 522 -10.68 8.11 -35.11
CA GLY A 522 -11.57 7.64 -36.19
C GLY A 522 -12.96 7.16 -35.76
N VAL A 523 -13.34 7.33 -34.49
CA VAL A 523 -14.67 6.96 -33.99
C VAL A 523 -15.79 7.86 -34.51
N CYS A 524 -15.44 9.03 -35.01
CA CYS A 524 -16.31 10.00 -35.68
C CYS A 524 -15.47 10.86 -36.62
N SER A 525 -16.09 11.83 -37.31
CA SER A 525 -15.32 12.80 -38.11
C SER A 525 -14.29 13.54 -37.22
N PRO A 526 -13.13 13.95 -37.80
CA PRO A 526 -12.14 14.73 -37.07
C PRO A 526 -12.72 15.98 -36.39
N GLU A 527 -13.60 16.71 -37.09
CA GLU A 527 -14.24 17.91 -36.56
C GLU A 527 -15.14 17.61 -35.36
N CYS A 528 -15.88 16.49 -35.41
CA CYS A 528 -16.71 16.04 -34.30
C CYS A 528 -15.84 15.61 -33.11
N TYR A 529 -14.76 14.86 -33.37
CA TYR A 529 -13.85 14.40 -32.34
C TYR A 529 -13.20 15.57 -31.61
N ASP A 530 -12.70 16.56 -32.35
CA ASP A 530 -12.09 17.77 -31.81
C ASP A 530 -13.09 18.59 -30.99
N HIS A 531 -14.34 18.67 -31.43
CA HIS A 531 -15.40 19.30 -30.65
C HIS A 531 -15.63 18.57 -29.32
N ILE A 532 -15.71 17.24 -29.31
CA ILE A 532 -15.90 16.44 -28.09
C ILE A 532 -14.69 16.58 -27.14
N GLN A 533 -13.47 16.60 -27.68
CA GLN A 533 -12.25 16.83 -26.89
C GLN A 533 -12.24 18.24 -26.28
N LYS A 534 -12.66 19.25 -27.04
CA LYS A 534 -12.83 20.61 -26.51
C LYS A 534 -13.87 20.65 -25.39
N VAL A 535 -15.02 20.00 -25.55
CA VAL A 535 -16.03 19.88 -24.48
C VAL A 535 -15.42 19.20 -23.26
N SER A 536 -14.68 18.10 -23.43
CA SER A 536 -14.00 17.39 -22.33
C SER A 536 -13.02 18.27 -21.55
N LYS A 537 -12.26 19.11 -22.28
CA LYS A 537 -11.37 20.12 -21.68
C LYS A 537 -12.17 21.20 -20.95
N ASP A 538 -13.24 21.72 -21.55
CA ASP A 538 -14.13 22.71 -20.93
C ASP A 538 -14.78 22.17 -19.64
N LEU A 539 -15.22 20.91 -19.62
CA LEU A 539 -15.72 20.23 -18.41
C LEU A 539 -14.66 20.23 -17.30
N SER A 540 -13.41 19.94 -17.63
CA SER A 540 -12.31 19.96 -16.67
C SER A 540 -12.00 21.36 -16.17
N ASP A 541 -11.87 22.34 -17.06
CA ASP A 541 -11.39 23.68 -16.75
C ASP A 541 -12.46 24.55 -16.08
N TYR A 542 -13.72 24.34 -16.45
CA TYR A 542 -14.84 25.03 -15.79
C TYR A 542 -14.98 24.61 -14.33
N CYS A 543 -14.66 23.35 -14.02
CA CYS A 543 -14.74 22.77 -12.69
C CYS A 543 -13.41 22.78 -11.91
N LEU A 544 -12.39 23.51 -12.37
CA LEU A 544 -11.16 23.73 -11.59
C LEU A 544 -11.46 24.59 -10.34
N PRO A 545 -10.82 24.29 -9.19
CA PRO A 545 -10.79 25.21 -8.06
C PRO A 545 -10.29 26.60 -8.47
N ARG A 546 -10.86 27.64 -7.87
CA ARG A 546 -10.50 29.05 -8.15
C ARG A 546 -9.49 29.63 -7.16
N THR A 547 -9.16 28.90 -6.10
CA THR A 547 -8.11 29.26 -5.15
C THR A 547 -6.73 29.39 -5.80
N THR A 548 -5.95 30.36 -5.33
CA THR A 548 -4.56 30.60 -5.73
C THR A 548 -3.54 29.74 -4.96
N ALA A 549 -3.99 28.94 -3.98
CA ALA A 549 -3.12 28.16 -3.08
C ALA A 549 -2.04 27.35 -3.80
N PHE A 550 -2.36 26.73 -4.95
CA PHE A 550 -1.37 25.97 -5.72
C PHE A 550 -0.19 26.84 -6.19
N HIS A 551 -0.46 28.05 -6.67
CA HIS A 551 0.57 28.97 -7.12
C HIS A 551 1.44 29.45 -5.94
N GLU A 552 0.81 29.84 -4.83
CA GLU A 552 1.46 30.34 -3.63
C GLU A 552 2.38 29.31 -2.95
N ILE A 553 1.99 28.03 -2.99
CA ILE A 553 2.74 26.94 -2.35
C ILE A 553 3.87 26.43 -3.24
N PHE A 554 3.60 26.20 -4.53
CA PHE A 554 4.51 25.45 -5.40
C PHE A 554 5.26 26.30 -6.40
N LEU A 555 4.72 27.44 -6.84
CA LEU A 555 5.27 28.20 -7.98
C LEU A 555 5.95 29.50 -7.58
N GLU A 556 5.55 30.15 -6.48
CA GLU A 556 6.18 31.38 -5.99
C GLU A 556 7.55 31.13 -5.33
N GLU A 557 8.51 32.03 -5.59
CA GLU A 557 9.80 32.14 -4.89
C GLU A 557 9.99 33.60 -4.42
N GLY A 558 10.44 33.81 -3.17
CA GLY A 558 10.79 35.13 -2.62
C GLY A 558 9.67 35.89 -1.90
N ASP A 559 9.97 37.13 -1.47
CA ASP A 559 9.11 37.98 -0.63
C ASP A 559 7.88 38.51 -1.39
N THR A 560 6.72 38.40 -0.74
CA THR A 560 5.38 38.39 -1.33
C THR A 560 4.91 39.73 -1.92
N GLU A 561 5.52 40.85 -1.56
CA GLU A 561 5.04 42.19 -1.95
C GLU A 561 5.37 42.59 -3.40
N ALA A 562 6.49 42.10 -3.97
CA ALA A 562 6.91 42.52 -5.31
C ALA A 562 6.16 41.79 -6.45
N MET A 563 5.64 40.58 -6.20
CA MET A 563 5.12 39.68 -7.25
C MET A 563 3.62 39.86 -7.54
N ASN A 564 2.86 40.53 -6.67
CA ASN A 564 1.45 40.90 -6.90
C ASN A 564 1.25 41.77 -8.17
N SER A 565 2.34 42.27 -8.77
CA SER A 565 2.33 43.08 -10.00
C SER A 565 2.47 42.26 -11.30
N LYS A 566 2.81 40.96 -11.25
CA LYS A 566 2.94 40.10 -12.46
C LYS A 566 1.69 39.26 -12.66
N LYS A 567 0.80 39.81 -13.50
CA LYS A 567 -0.48 39.23 -13.96
C LYS A 567 -0.44 37.72 -14.17
N LEU A 568 -1.30 37.04 -13.42
CA LEU A 568 -1.75 35.67 -13.64
C LEU A 568 -2.38 35.52 -15.03
N VAL A 569 -2.03 34.44 -15.75
CA VAL A 569 -2.68 34.07 -17.02
C VAL A 569 -4.10 33.59 -16.71
N SER A 570 -5.08 34.39 -17.15
CA SER A 570 -6.55 34.21 -17.12
C SER A 570 -7.16 33.32 -16.02
N GLY A 571 -7.70 33.95 -14.96
CA GLY A 571 -8.76 33.34 -14.15
C GLY A 571 -8.67 33.49 -12.63
N SER A 572 -7.63 34.15 -12.09
CA SER A 572 -7.41 34.22 -10.63
C SER A 572 -7.68 35.62 -10.08
N PHE A 573 -8.59 35.72 -9.13
CA PHE A 573 -8.88 36.93 -8.35
C PHE A 573 -7.87 37.08 -7.19
N ALA A 574 -7.76 38.30 -6.65
CA ALA A 574 -6.84 38.62 -5.55
C ALA A 574 -7.13 37.82 -4.27
N ALA A 575 -6.08 37.56 -3.48
CA ALA A 575 -6.07 36.65 -2.34
C ALA A 575 -7.02 37.03 -1.18
N SER A 576 -7.46 38.29 -1.05
CA SER A 576 -8.25 38.75 0.09
C SER A 576 -9.73 38.35 0.08
N ASP A 577 -10.28 37.91 -1.07
CA ASP A 577 -11.70 37.57 -1.25
C ASP A 577 -11.90 36.19 -1.92
N THR A 578 -11.05 35.20 -1.62
CA THR A 578 -11.11 33.90 -2.30
C THR A 578 -12.43 33.18 -1.97
N VAL A 579 -13.43 33.30 -2.84
CA VAL A 579 -14.68 32.51 -2.82
C VAL A 579 -14.53 31.36 -3.82
N GLU A 580 -14.68 30.12 -3.36
CA GLU A 580 -14.82 28.96 -4.26
C GLU A 580 -16.27 28.85 -4.75
N PRO A 581 -16.60 29.26 -6.00
CA PRO A 581 -17.99 29.46 -6.41
C PRO A 581 -18.77 28.14 -6.53
N ILE A 582 -18.10 27.06 -6.96
CA ILE A 582 -18.70 25.73 -7.10
C ILE A 582 -18.52 24.94 -5.80
N TYR A 583 -17.30 24.92 -5.28
CA TYR A 583 -16.90 24.01 -4.20
C TYR A 583 -17.25 24.52 -2.81
N GLY A 584 -17.33 25.84 -2.62
CA GLY A 584 -17.43 26.44 -1.30
C GLY A 584 -16.24 26.10 -0.39
N ARG A 585 -16.32 26.54 0.86
CA ARG A 585 -15.23 26.37 1.85
C ARG A 585 -14.89 24.91 2.16
N THR A 586 -15.87 24.01 2.05
CA THR A 586 -15.72 22.59 2.41
C THR A 586 -15.48 21.68 1.20
N TYR A 587 -15.40 22.21 -0.02
CA TYR A 587 -15.29 21.41 -1.24
C TYR A 587 -16.36 20.30 -1.32
N LEU A 588 -16.14 19.24 -2.10
CA LEU A 588 -17.08 18.12 -2.15
C LEU A 588 -16.93 17.21 -0.93
N PRO A 589 -17.94 16.38 -0.62
CA PRO A 589 -17.82 15.34 0.42
C PRO A 589 -16.76 14.29 0.09
N ARG A 590 -16.55 14.01 -1.21
CA ARG A 590 -15.57 13.03 -1.68
C ARG A 590 -15.20 13.27 -3.15
N LYS A 591 -14.14 12.61 -3.63
CA LYS A 591 -13.72 12.60 -5.04
C LYS A 591 -14.89 12.42 -6.03
N PHE A 592 -14.91 13.24 -7.07
CA PHE A 592 -15.90 13.22 -8.14
C PHE A 592 -15.22 12.89 -9.48
N LYS A 593 -15.81 12.00 -10.27
CA LYS A 593 -15.19 11.46 -11.49
C LYS A 593 -16.14 11.66 -12.67
N VAL A 594 -15.61 12.19 -13.76
CA VAL A 594 -16.36 12.46 -14.98
C VAL A 594 -15.74 11.68 -16.14
N ALA A 595 -16.55 11.14 -17.04
CA ALA A 595 -16.11 10.49 -18.26
C ALA A 595 -16.94 10.96 -19.45
N VAL A 596 -16.31 11.02 -20.62
CA VAL A 596 -16.94 11.31 -21.91
C VAL A 596 -16.70 10.10 -22.81
N ALA A 597 -17.77 9.50 -23.32
CA ALA A 597 -17.69 8.33 -24.19
C ALA A 597 -18.18 8.68 -25.59
N ILE A 598 -17.53 8.11 -26.61
CA ILE A 598 -17.94 8.24 -28.00
C ILE A 598 -18.36 6.85 -28.50
N PRO A 599 -19.67 6.57 -28.59
CA PRO A 599 -20.16 5.32 -29.16
C PRO A 599 -19.61 5.05 -30.57
N PRO A 600 -19.39 3.77 -30.93
CA PRO A 600 -19.76 2.57 -30.17
C PRO A 600 -18.71 2.12 -29.14
N TYR A 601 -17.73 2.97 -28.79
CA TYR A 601 -16.66 2.64 -27.85
C TYR A 601 -17.00 3.08 -26.42
N ASN A 602 -16.74 2.19 -25.46
CA ASN A 602 -16.82 2.45 -24.02
C ASN A 602 -15.47 2.18 -23.31
N ASP A 603 -14.36 2.46 -23.99
CA ASP A 603 -12.99 2.36 -23.46
C ASP A 603 -12.81 3.10 -22.13
N VAL A 604 -13.57 4.18 -21.92
CA VAL A 604 -13.57 4.98 -20.68
C VAL A 604 -14.32 4.35 -19.50
N ASP A 605 -15.07 3.26 -19.71
CA ASP A 605 -16.03 2.69 -18.76
C ASP A 605 -16.97 3.76 -18.19
N VAL A 606 -17.74 4.43 -19.04
CA VAL A 606 -18.51 5.64 -18.70
C VAL A 606 -19.43 5.45 -17.50
N LEU A 607 -20.02 4.25 -17.38
CA LEU A 607 -20.94 3.89 -16.30
C LEU A 607 -20.25 3.64 -14.95
N ALA A 608 -18.91 3.64 -14.89
CA ALA A 608 -18.16 3.47 -13.66
C ALA A 608 -17.96 4.77 -12.85
N HIS A 609 -18.40 5.91 -13.37
CA HIS A 609 -18.04 7.24 -12.88
C HIS A 609 -19.23 8.02 -12.32
N CYS A 610 -18.94 9.10 -11.57
CA CYS A 610 -20.00 9.88 -10.94
C CYS A 610 -20.94 10.51 -11.97
N VAL A 611 -20.37 11.01 -13.07
CA VAL A 611 -21.09 11.55 -14.22
C VAL A 611 -20.46 11.02 -15.51
N GLY A 612 -21.29 10.61 -16.45
CA GLY A 612 -20.90 10.28 -17.81
C GLY A 612 -21.55 11.23 -18.81
N PHE A 613 -20.85 11.56 -19.89
CA PHE A 613 -21.39 12.25 -21.07
C PHE A 613 -21.19 11.32 -22.27
N VAL A 614 -22.26 10.67 -22.73
CA VAL A 614 -22.23 9.77 -23.89
C VAL A 614 -22.61 10.58 -25.12
N ALA A 615 -21.69 10.75 -26.05
CA ALA A 615 -21.89 11.56 -27.24
C ALA A 615 -23.01 11.02 -28.12
N ILE A 616 -23.90 11.90 -28.55
CA ILE A 616 -24.93 11.63 -29.55
C ILE A 616 -24.52 12.36 -30.82
N ILE A 617 -24.18 11.58 -31.84
CA ILE A 617 -23.64 12.05 -33.11
C ILE A 617 -24.69 11.76 -34.17
N ASN A 618 -24.90 12.72 -35.08
CA ASN A 618 -25.80 12.54 -36.20
C ASN A 618 -25.48 11.24 -36.96
N PRO A 619 -26.46 10.55 -37.56
CA PRO A 619 -26.26 9.28 -38.27
C PRO A 619 -25.19 9.33 -39.38
N ASP A 620 -25.00 10.49 -40.00
CA ASP A 620 -23.96 10.72 -41.02
C ASP A 620 -22.54 10.81 -40.42
N GLY A 621 -22.39 10.64 -39.10
CA GLY A 621 -21.12 10.62 -38.36
C GLY A 621 -20.44 11.99 -38.20
N GLY A 622 -21.05 13.04 -38.75
CA GLY A 622 -20.37 14.31 -38.99
C GLY A 622 -20.47 15.36 -37.87
N ALA A 623 -21.56 15.41 -37.10
CA ALA A 623 -21.79 16.48 -36.13
C ALA A 623 -22.33 15.97 -34.79
N LEU A 624 -21.76 16.52 -33.70
CA LEU A 624 -22.20 16.29 -32.32
C LEU A 624 -23.51 17.02 -32.06
N GLU A 625 -24.58 16.28 -31.77
CA GLU A 625 -25.88 16.86 -31.38
C GLU A 625 -25.91 17.22 -29.88
N GLY A 626 -25.24 16.44 -29.06
CA GLY A 626 -25.22 16.61 -27.61
C GLY A 626 -24.81 15.34 -26.89
N PHE A 627 -25.26 15.19 -25.65
CA PHE A 627 -24.87 14.08 -24.80
C PHE A 627 -26.06 13.50 -24.04
N THR A 628 -26.15 12.17 -24.02
CA THR A 628 -26.88 11.49 -22.95
C THR A 628 -26.01 11.49 -21.70
N VAL A 629 -26.52 12.10 -20.63
CA VAL A 629 -25.80 12.25 -19.37
C VAL A 629 -26.17 11.13 -18.42
N THR A 630 -25.18 10.47 -17.83
CA THR A 630 -25.38 9.41 -16.82
C THR A 630 -24.89 9.84 -15.45
N VAL A 631 -25.46 9.31 -14.37
CA VAL A 631 -25.11 9.67 -12.99
C VAL A 631 -25.05 8.48 -12.03
N GLY A 632 -24.21 8.59 -11.01
CA GLY A 632 -24.26 7.67 -9.87
C GLY A 632 -23.43 6.38 -10.00
N GLY A 633 -22.47 6.33 -10.91
CA GLY A 633 -21.51 5.22 -10.98
C GLY A 633 -20.40 5.31 -9.92
N GLY A 634 -19.84 4.17 -9.52
CA GLY A 634 -18.64 4.14 -8.70
C GLY A 634 -18.27 2.78 -8.09
N MET A 635 -16.97 2.46 -8.17
CA MET A 635 -16.46 1.12 -7.85
C MET A 635 -16.18 0.85 -6.37
N GLY A 636 -15.71 1.83 -5.59
CA GLY A 636 -15.13 1.55 -4.26
C GLY A 636 -16.11 0.93 -3.25
N THR A 637 -15.65 -0.11 -2.55
CA THR A 637 -16.35 -0.80 -1.46
C THR A 637 -15.44 -0.90 -0.23
N THR A 638 -15.98 -1.40 0.88
CA THR A 638 -15.24 -1.77 2.08
C THR A 638 -15.54 -3.24 2.38
N ASN A 639 -14.48 -4.02 2.60
CA ASN A 639 -14.57 -5.43 2.98
C ASN A 639 -15.46 -5.58 4.22
N GLY A 640 -16.44 -6.49 4.18
CA GLY A 640 -17.34 -6.76 5.31
C GLY A 640 -18.37 -5.67 5.62
N ASN A 641 -18.50 -4.61 4.79
CA ASN A 641 -19.49 -3.56 5.01
C ASN A 641 -20.54 -3.53 3.90
N ALA A 642 -21.71 -4.10 4.20
CA ALA A 642 -22.86 -4.16 3.28
C ALA A 642 -23.38 -2.79 2.83
N LYS A 643 -23.16 -1.71 3.62
CA LYS A 643 -23.55 -0.34 3.21
C LYS A 643 -22.73 0.18 2.02
N THR A 644 -21.65 -0.51 1.65
CA THR A 644 -20.77 -0.11 0.55
C THR A 644 -20.74 -1.13 -0.58
N PHE A 645 -21.11 -0.72 -1.79
CA PHE A 645 -21.30 -1.61 -2.93
C PHE A 645 -20.87 -0.92 -4.23
N PRO A 646 -20.34 -1.65 -5.24
CA PRO A 646 -20.08 -1.06 -6.55
C PRO A 646 -21.42 -0.74 -7.23
N ARG A 647 -21.46 0.29 -8.08
CA ARG A 647 -22.68 0.70 -8.77
C ARG A 647 -22.34 1.21 -10.18
N VAL A 648 -23.16 0.84 -11.17
CA VAL A 648 -23.17 1.46 -12.51
C VAL A 648 -24.03 2.72 -12.51
N ALA A 649 -23.74 3.67 -13.40
CA ALA A 649 -24.50 4.90 -13.53
C ALA A 649 -25.86 4.64 -14.22
N ASP A 650 -26.86 5.49 -13.93
CA ASP A 650 -28.14 5.53 -14.64
C ASP A 650 -28.18 6.72 -15.60
N ASP A 651 -28.97 6.60 -16.67
CA ASP A 651 -29.25 7.72 -17.56
C ASP A 651 -30.09 8.80 -16.84
N LEU A 652 -29.67 10.05 -16.97
CA LEU A 652 -30.29 11.21 -16.34
C LEU A 652 -31.19 11.98 -17.33
N CYS A 653 -30.60 12.49 -18.40
CA CYS A 653 -31.24 13.33 -19.41
C CYS A 653 -30.34 13.52 -20.63
N PHE A 654 -30.84 14.21 -21.66
CA PHE A 654 -30.03 14.73 -22.76
C PHE A 654 -29.69 16.22 -22.57
N CYS A 655 -28.46 16.61 -22.90
CA CYS A 655 -28.03 18.02 -22.91
C CYS A 655 -27.22 18.39 -24.16
N THR A 656 -27.27 19.66 -24.56
CA THR A 656 -26.43 20.16 -25.66
C THR A 656 -24.97 20.36 -25.22
N PRO A 657 -24.01 20.46 -26.16
CA PRO A 657 -22.60 20.70 -25.83
C PRO A 657 -22.36 21.96 -24.98
N GLU A 658 -23.11 23.03 -25.25
CA GLU A 658 -23.00 24.32 -24.55
C GLU A 658 -23.48 24.22 -23.10
N GLN A 659 -24.48 23.37 -22.85
CA GLN A 659 -25.04 23.12 -21.53
C GLN A 659 -24.13 22.22 -20.66
N ALA A 660 -23.31 21.38 -21.26
CA ALA A 660 -22.59 20.29 -20.59
C ALA A 660 -21.77 20.74 -19.36
N LYS A 661 -20.98 21.82 -19.48
CA LYS A 661 -20.15 22.33 -18.36
C LYS A 661 -20.96 22.93 -17.22
N HIS A 662 -22.06 23.62 -17.54
CA HIS A 662 -22.97 24.17 -16.54
C HIS A 662 -23.78 23.06 -15.86
N MET A 663 -24.16 22.02 -16.61
CA MET A 663 -24.79 20.83 -16.07
C MET A 663 -23.85 20.09 -15.11
N LEU A 664 -22.59 19.85 -15.50
CA LEU A 664 -21.62 19.23 -14.61
C LEU A 664 -21.42 20.02 -13.31
N ALA A 665 -21.23 21.34 -13.42
CA ALA A 665 -21.10 22.22 -12.25
C ALA A 665 -22.35 22.15 -11.37
N THR A 666 -23.54 22.11 -11.96
CA THR A 666 -24.79 21.99 -11.21
C THR A 666 -24.87 20.64 -10.48
N ILE A 667 -24.60 19.52 -11.15
CA ILE A 667 -24.58 18.18 -10.52
C ILE A 667 -23.55 18.14 -9.38
N LEU A 668 -22.39 18.76 -9.56
CA LEU A 668 -21.37 18.91 -8.50
C LEU A 668 -21.94 19.64 -7.28
N THR A 669 -22.70 20.72 -7.47
CA THR A 669 -23.35 21.42 -6.36
C THR A 669 -24.45 20.58 -5.70
N VAL A 670 -25.18 19.75 -6.45
CA VAL A 670 -26.13 18.78 -5.87
C VAL A 670 -25.39 17.80 -4.97
N GLN A 671 -24.29 17.22 -5.44
CA GLN A 671 -23.47 16.34 -4.60
C GLN A 671 -22.85 17.07 -3.40
N ARG A 672 -22.46 18.34 -3.57
CA ARG A 672 -21.90 19.17 -2.50
C ARG A 672 -22.90 19.35 -1.36
N ASP A 673 -24.16 19.58 -1.70
CA ASP A 673 -25.21 19.96 -0.75
C ASP A 673 -25.92 18.75 -0.13
N TYR A 674 -26.12 17.68 -0.89
CA TYR A 674 -26.88 16.50 -0.45
C TYR A 674 -26.03 15.26 -0.11
N GLY A 675 -24.74 15.27 -0.46
CA GLY A 675 -23.85 14.14 -0.20
C GLY A 675 -23.44 14.03 1.27
N ASP A 676 -23.32 12.80 1.77
CA ASP A 676 -22.97 12.52 3.16
C ASP A 676 -21.55 13.04 3.50
N ARG A 677 -21.42 13.78 4.59
CA ARG A 677 -20.14 14.30 5.12
C ARG A 677 -19.78 13.73 6.49
N THR A 678 -20.65 12.88 7.05
CA THR A 678 -20.48 12.26 8.36
C THR A 678 -19.71 10.94 8.24
N ASP A 679 -20.05 10.09 7.26
CA ASP A 679 -19.33 8.85 6.95
C ASP A 679 -18.75 8.90 5.53
N ARG A 680 -17.43 9.06 5.47
CA ARG A 680 -16.66 9.10 4.22
C ARG A 680 -16.76 7.83 3.37
N LYS A 681 -17.13 6.68 3.96
CA LYS A 681 -17.33 5.41 3.23
C LYS A 681 -18.57 5.46 2.33
N VAL A 682 -19.58 6.26 2.72
CA VAL A 682 -20.84 6.47 1.97
C VAL A 682 -20.96 7.89 1.36
N ALA A 683 -19.90 8.70 1.40
CA ALA A 683 -19.87 10.07 0.88
C ALA A 683 -19.78 10.23 -0.65
N ARG A 684 -19.69 9.14 -1.43
CA ARG A 684 -19.60 9.22 -2.91
C ARG A 684 -20.97 9.46 -3.53
N PHE A 685 -21.01 10.17 -4.66
CA PHE A 685 -22.25 10.51 -5.37
C PHE A 685 -23.17 9.32 -5.67
N LYS A 686 -22.62 8.13 -5.94
CA LYS A 686 -23.42 6.90 -6.12
C LYS A 686 -24.39 6.61 -4.96
N TYR A 687 -24.01 6.94 -3.72
CA TYR A 687 -24.87 6.73 -2.56
C TYR A 687 -25.93 7.82 -2.44
N THR A 688 -25.60 9.06 -2.81
CA THR A 688 -26.59 10.14 -2.96
C THR A 688 -27.64 9.76 -4.01
N VAL A 689 -27.22 9.29 -5.19
CA VAL A 689 -28.14 8.81 -6.23
C VAL A 689 -28.94 7.60 -5.76
N HIS A 690 -28.31 6.64 -5.08
CA HIS A 690 -29.02 5.47 -4.53
C HIS A 690 -30.07 5.86 -3.47
N LYS A 691 -29.75 6.82 -2.60
CA LYS A 691 -30.63 7.27 -1.52
C LYS A 691 -31.84 8.07 -2.03
N TYR A 692 -31.61 9.00 -2.96
CA TYR A 692 -32.65 9.93 -3.40
C TYR A 692 -33.31 9.54 -4.75
N GLY A 693 -32.67 8.67 -5.53
CA GLY A 693 -33.12 8.26 -6.86
C GLY A 693 -32.75 9.24 -7.98
N VAL A 694 -32.63 8.74 -9.21
CA VAL A 694 -32.24 9.55 -10.38
C VAL A 694 -33.25 10.67 -10.71
N GLY A 695 -34.54 10.44 -10.46
CA GLY A 695 -35.59 11.44 -10.67
C GLY A 695 -35.43 12.68 -9.78
N PHE A 696 -35.05 12.49 -8.51
CA PHE A 696 -34.73 13.60 -7.61
C PHE A 696 -33.53 14.41 -8.12
N ILE A 697 -32.47 13.71 -8.55
CA ILE A 697 -31.26 14.36 -9.08
C ILE A 697 -31.61 15.20 -10.31
N ARG A 698 -32.40 14.67 -11.24
CA ARG A 698 -32.86 15.42 -12.42
C ARG A 698 -33.64 16.67 -12.02
N ALA A 699 -34.63 16.52 -11.13
CA ALA A 699 -35.45 17.64 -10.69
C ALA A 699 -34.63 18.76 -10.04
N GLU A 700 -33.63 18.42 -9.22
CA GLU A 700 -32.77 19.41 -8.56
C GLU A 700 -31.82 20.10 -9.55
N VAL A 701 -31.30 19.37 -10.56
CA VAL A 701 -30.48 19.95 -11.63
C VAL A 701 -31.31 20.90 -12.49
N GLU A 702 -32.49 20.46 -12.95
CA GLU A 702 -33.43 21.28 -13.73
C GLU A 702 -33.84 22.55 -12.98
N LYS A 703 -34.14 22.43 -11.68
CA LYS A 703 -34.47 23.55 -10.81
C LYS A 703 -33.33 24.57 -10.71
N ARG A 704 -32.09 24.12 -10.52
CA ARG A 704 -30.92 25.02 -10.39
C ARG A 704 -30.52 25.67 -11.72
N MET A 705 -30.72 24.97 -12.83
CA MET A 705 -30.40 25.51 -14.17
C MET A 705 -31.55 26.34 -14.77
N GLY A 706 -32.77 26.23 -14.23
CA GLY A 706 -33.95 26.90 -14.78
C GLY A 706 -34.38 26.36 -16.14
N VAL A 707 -34.03 25.12 -16.46
CA VAL A 707 -34.26 24.45 -17.74
C VAL A 707 -34.85 23.07 -17.48
N ARG A 708 -35.80 22.64 -18.31
CA ARG A 708 -36.20 21.23 -18.37
C ARG A 708 -35.41 20.53 -19.48
N PHE A 709 -34.81 19.38 -19.16
CA PHE A 709 -34.03 18.63 -20.13
C PHE A 709 -34.89 17.60 -20.85
N GLU A 710 -34.49 17.29 -22.09
CA GLU A 710 -35.05 16.17 -22.83
C GLU A 710 -34.70 14.84 -22.14
N ASP A 711 -35.49 13.81 -22.42
CA ASP A 711 -35.16 12.45 -21.97
C ASP A 711 -33.86 11.96 -22.62
N PRO A 712 -33.13 11.03 -21.96
CA PRO A 712 -31.94 10.42 -22.53
C PRO A 712 -32.16 9.90 -23.94
N ARG A 713 -31.26 10.24 -24.87
CA ARG A 713 -31.25 9.66 -26.22
C ARG A 713 -30.55 8.29 -26.20
N PRO A 714 -31.01 7.32 -27.01
CA PRO A 714 -30.43 5.99 -27.03
C PRO A 714 -29.01 6.01 -27.58
N TYR A 715 -28.18 5.10 -27.09
CA TYR A 715 -26.81 4.85 -27.57
C TYR A 715 -26.51 3.36 -27.46
N GLN A 716 -25.50 2.89 -28.19
CA GLN A 716 -25.07 1.50 -28.13
C GLN A 716 -23.55 1.42 -28.10
N PHE A 717 -23.02 0.58 -27.20
CA PHE A 717 -21.61 0.21 -27.20
C PHE A 717 -21.44 -1.18 -27.80
N THR A 718 -20.35 -1.37 -28.55
CA THR A 718 -19.97 -2.68 -29.11
C THR A 718 -18.61 -3.14 -28.61
N THR A 719 -17.81 -2.25 -28.01
CA THR A 719 -16.51 -2.61 -27.47
C THR A 719 -16.06 -1.68 -26.34
N ARG A 720 -15.16 -2.18 -25.48
CA ARG A 720 -14.40 -1.41 -24.48
C ARG A 720 -12.89 -1.45 -24.71
N GLN A 721 -12.47 -2.02 -25.82
CA GLN A 721 -11.05 -2.21 -26.10
C GLN A 721 -10.36 -0.92 -26.47
N ASP A 722 -9.05 -0.92 -26.21
CA ASP A 722 -8.16 0.05 -26.83
C ASP A 722 -7.92 -0.31 -28.31
N LEU A 723 -7.43 0.67 -29.06
CA LEU A 723 -6.81 0.41 -30.35
C LEU A 723 -5.44 -0.23 -30.13
N TYR A 724 -5.17 -1.36 -30.81
CA TYR A 724 -3.85 -2.01 -30.83
C TYR A 724 -3.36 -2.18 -32.26
N GLY A 725 -2.07 -1.91 -32.48
CA GLY A 725 -1.47 -1.96 -33.81
C GLY A 725 -1.87 -0.75 -34.69
N TRP A 726 -1.63 -0.88 -35.99
CA TRP A 726 -1.89 0.20 -36.96
C TRP A 726 -3.37 0.30 -37.32
N ALA A 727 -3.88 1.53 -37.33
CA ALA A 727 -5.13 1.90 -37.98
C ALA A 727 -4.94 3.20 -38.77
N GLN A 728 -5.72 3.36 -39.83
CA GLN A 728 -5.77 4.59 -40.63
C GLN A 728 -7.16 5.20 -40.53
N THR A 729 -7.23 6.50 -40.34
CA THR A 729 -8.48 7.27 -40.32
C THR A 729 -8.82 7.84 -41.70
N THR A 730 -10.04 8.32 -41.88
CA THR A 730 -10.57 8.79 -43.17
C THR A 730 -9.86 10.05 -43.70
N ASP A 731 -9.17 10.79 -42.84
CA ASP A 731 -8.30 11.92 -43.17
C ASP A 731 -6.90 11.48 -43.68
N GLY A 732 -6.64 10.17 -43.74
CA GLY A 732 -5.39 9.58 -44.22
C GLY A 732 -4.29 9.47 -43.16
N LEU A 733 -4.52 9.93 -41.93
CA LEU A 733 -3.58 9.82 -40.83
C LEU A 733 -3.52 8.39 -40.27
N TRP A 734 -2.35 8.01 -39.78
CA TRP A 734 -2.11 6.73 -39.14
C TRP A 734 -2.01 6.85 -37.63
N HIS A 735 -2.41 5.79 -36.96
CA HIS A 735 -2.37 5.66 -35.50
C HIS A 735 -1.80 4.29 -35.15
N TYR A 736 -0.96 4.23 -34.12
CA TYR A 736 -0.40 2.97 -33.64
C TYR A 736 -0.69 2.79 -32.14
N GLY A 737 -1.47 1.76 -31.83
CA GLY A 737 -1.77 1.36 -30.47
C GLY A 737 -0.68 0.49 -29.85
N ILE A 738 -0.09 0.96 -28.75
CA ILE A 738 0.94 0.26 -27.97
C ILE A 738 0.32 -0.37 -26.73
N PHE A 739 0.62 -1.65 -26.53
CA PHE A 739 0.38 -2.32 -25.26
C PHE A 739 1.44 -1.90 -24.23
N LEU A 740 0.98 -1.32 -23.12
CA LEU A 740 1.82 -1.04 -21.96
C LEU A 740 1.42 -2.01 -20.84
N ASP A 741 2.33 -2.91 -20.47
CA ASP A 741 2.02 -3.91 -19.45
C ASP A 741 1.70 -3.22 -18.11
N MET A 742 0.45 -3.38 -17.69
CA MET A 742 -0.17 -2.68 -16.57
C MET A 742 0.16 -1.18 -16.55
N GLY A 743 0.27 -0.52 -17.70
CA GLY A 743 0.61 0.91 -17.84
C GLY A 743 1.94 1.36 -17.24
N ARG A 744 2.87 0.45 -16.94
CA ARG A 744 4.19 0.82 -16.43
C ARG A 744 5.11 1.14 -17.61
N VAL A 745 5.68 2.35 -17.60
CA VAL A 745 6.67 2.78 -18.60
C VAL A 745 8.04 2.75 -17.93
N ILE A 746 8.75 1.65 -18.16
CA ILE A 746 10.07 1.36 -17.59
C ILE A 746 10.87 0.53 -18.60
N ASP A 747 12.20 0.67 -18.60
CA ASP A 747 13.05 -0.27 -19.31
C ASP A 747 13.28 -1.53 -18.47
N THR A 748 13.08 -2.68 -19.07
CA THR A 748 13.37 -3.99 -18.49
C THR A 748 14.56 -4.64 -19.23
N GLU A 749 14.95 -5.84 -18.80
CA GLU A 749 15.94 -6.63 -19.54
C GLU A 749 15.44 -6.99 -20.94
N HIS A 750 14.16 -7.36 -21.06
CA HIS A 750 13.56 -7.87 -22.31
C HIS A 750 12.98 -6.77 -23.21
N LEU A 751 12.54 -5.65 -22.64
CA LEU A 751 11.87 -4.58 -23.38
C LEU A 751 12.30 -3.20 -22.89
N LYS A 752 12.93 -2.43 -23.78
CA LYS A 752 13.34 -1.04 -23.53
C LYS A 752 12.20 -0.06 -23.80
N MET A 753 11.05 -0.26 -23.14
CA MET A 753 9.81 0.48 -23.41
C MET A 753 9.96 1.99 -23.20
N LYS A 754 10.60 2.41 -22.11
CA LYS A 754 10.75 3.84 -21.80
C LYS A 754 11.68 4.52 -22.82
N THR A 755 12.82 3.89 -23.12
CA THR A 755 13.74 4.37 -24.16
C THR A 755 13.07 4.41 -25.54
N ALA A 756 12.29 3.39 -25.90
CA ALA A 756 11.55 3.35 -27.15
C ALA A 756 10.57 4.53 -27.28
N LEU A 757 9.77 4.78 -26.24
CA LEU A 757 8.81 5.88 -26.24
C LEU A 757 9.49 7.25 -26.23
N ARG A 758 10.68 7.39 -25.63
CA ARG A 758 11.51 8.59 -25.74
C ARG A 758 11.94 8.85 -27.19
N HIS A 759 12.44 7.84 -27.90
CA HIS A 759 12.86 7.99 -29.29
C HIS A 759 11.68 8.27 -30.22
N ILE A 760 10.55 7.60 -30.00
CA ILE A 760 9.30 7.91 -30.71
C ILE A 760 8.90 9.36 -30.45
N ALA A 761 8.91 9.82 -29.19
CA ALA A 761 8.54 11.19 -28.86
C ALA A 761 9.49 12.26 -29.43
N GLN A 762 10.76 11.92 -29.72
CA GLN A 762 11.69 12.82 -30.39
C GLN A 762 11.36 13.03 -31.87
N GLU A 763 10.72 12.06 -32.50
CA GLU A 763 10.45 12.04 -33.93
C GLU A 763 8.97 12.28 -34.28
N HIS A 764 8.07 12.06 -33.32
CA HIS A 764 6.63 12.16 -33.49
C HIS A 764 6.17 13.62 -33.56
N LYS A 765 5.32 13.93 -34.54
CA LYS A 765 4.76 15.28 -34.79
C LYS A 765 3.30 15.43 -34.36
N GLY A 766 2.61 14.31 -34.12
CA GLY A 766 1.22 14.27 -33.68
C GLY A 766 1.12 14.29 -32.16
N VAL A 767 0.20 13.50 -31.61
CA VAL A 767 -0.02 13.40 -30.16
C VAL A 767 0.06 11.98 -29.63
N PHE A 768 0.31 11.86 -28.34
CA PHE A 768 0.10 10.64 -27.57
C PHE A 768 -1.27 10.67 -26.89
N ARG A 769 -2.04 9.57 -26.99
CA ARG A 769 -3.33 9.41 -26.30
C ARG A 769 -3.19 8.34 -25.24
N LEU A 770 -3.23 8.72 -23.97
CA LEU A 770 -3.22 7.79 -22.84
C LEU A 770 -4.62 7.19 -22.68
N THR A 771 -4.72 5.86 -22.56
CA THR A 771 -6.03 5.18 -22.54
C THR A 771 -6.50 4.86 -21.12
N CYS A 772 -7.78 4.51 -20.98
CA CYS A 772 -8.37 4.10 -19.71
C CYS A 772 -8.06 2.65 -19.32
N ASN A 773 -7.55 1.84 -20.26
CA ASN A 773 -7.01 0.50 -20.03
C ASN A 773 -5.49 0.51 -19.79
N GLN A 774 -4.92 1.70 -19.53
CA GLN A 774 -3.51 1.91 -19.21
C GLN A 774 -2.55 1.71 -20.39
N GLY A 775 -3.07 1.67 -21.61
CA GLY A 775 -2.29 1.68 -22.85
C GLY A 775 -1.95 3.09 -23.35
N LEU A 776 -1.39 3.13 -24.56
CA LEU A 776 -0.95 4.35 -25.23
C LEU A 776 -1.19 4.24 -26.73
N ILE A 777 -1.71 5.29 -27.35
CA ILE A 777 -1.85 5.38 -28.80
C ILE A 777 -0.96 6.51 -29.31
N ILE A 778 -0.06 6.21 -30.24
CA ILE A 778 0.66 7.21 -31.04
C ILE A 778 -0.26 7.62 -32.17
N SER A 779 -0.72 8.87 -32.16
CA SER A 779 -1.77 9.33 -33.07
C SER A 779 -1.31 10.44 -33.98
N ASP A 780 -2.03 10.57 -35.09
CA ASP A 780 -1.88 11.65 -36.06
C ASP A 780 -0.51 11.55 -36.76
N ILE A 781 -0.12 10.34 -37.16
CA ILE A 781 1.12 10.04 -37.89
C ILE A 781 0.85 10.25 -39.39
N PRO A 782 1.50 11.22 -40.05
CA PRO A 782 1.39 11.38 -41.50
C PRO A 782 1.89 10.16 -42.26
N GLN A 783 1.36 9.93 -43.46
CA GLN A 783 1.74 8.81 -44.32
C GLN A 783 3.27 8.76 -44.56
N GLU A 784 3.92 9.91 -44.74
CA GLU A 784 5.36 10.03 -44.96
C GLU A 784 6.23 9.65 -43.74
N ASP A 785 5.67 9.68 -42.52
CA ASP A 785 6.38 9.33 -41.29
C ASP A 785 6.12 7.88 -40.86
N LYS A 786 5.16 7.18 -41.49
CA LYS A 786 4.74 5.82 -41.10
C LYS A 786 5.89 4.81 -41.13
N ASP A 787 6.68 4.79 -42.19
CA ASP A 787 7.79 3.83 -42.32
C ASP A 787 8.89 4.08 -41.27
N LYS A 788 9.13 5.35 -40.94
CA LYS A 788 10.05 5.74 -39.87
C LYS A 788 9.54 5.26 -38.50
N MET A 789 8.25 5.47 -38.21
CA MET A 789 7.64 4.96 -36.98
C MET A 789 7.66 3.43 -36.93
N GLN A 790 7.38 2.75 -38.05
CA GLN A 790 7.47 1.30 -38.16
C GLN A 790 8.90 0.80 -37.89
N GLY A 791 9.92 1.54 -38.33
CA GLY A 791 11.32 1.27 -38.02
C GLY A 791 11.60 1.28 -36.52
N LEU A 792 11.10 2.29 -35.79
CA LEU A 792 11.23 2.36 -34.32
C LEU A 792 10.45 1.23 -33.63
N ILE A 793 9.21 0.96 -34.06
CA ILE A 793 8.39 -0.15 -33.55
C ILE A 793 9.13 -1.48 -33.70
N ASN A 794 9.75 -1.71 -34.86
CA ASN A 794 10.50 -2.93 -35.13
C ASN A 794 11.79 -3.03 -34.32
N MET A 795 12.53 -1.92 -34.24
CA MET A 795 13.79 -1.85 -33.48
C MET A 795 13.60 -2.20 -32.00
N TYR A 796 12.48 -1.78 -31.41
CA TYR A 796 12.20 -1.98 -29.99
C TYR A 796 11.26 -3.16 -29.69
N GLY A 797 10.79 -3.89 -30.69
CA GLY A 797 9.90 -5.05 -30.49
C GLY A 797 8.51 -4.67 -29.96
N LEU A 798 7.93 -3.55 -30.43
CA LEU A 798 6.64 -3.04 -29.96
C LEU A 798 5.43 -3.63 -30.70
N GLN A 799 5.58 -4.76 -31.37
CA GLN A 799 4.48 -5.42 -32.08
C GLN A 799 3.52 -6.11 -31.10
N VAL A 800 2.22 -6.07 -31.42
CA VAL A 800 1.14 -6.58 -30.55
C VAL A 800 0.55 -7.91 -31.01
N ASP A 801 0.95 -8.40 -32.19
CA ASP A 801 0.38 -9.58 -32.86
C ASP A 801 0.50 -10.89 -32.06
N LYS A 802 1.52 -10.99 -31.21
CA LYS A 802 1.80 -12.18 -30.37
C LYS A 802 1.05 -12.19 -29.04
N LEU A 803 0.51 -11.05 -28.61
CA LEU A 803 -0.19 -10.91 -27.34
C LEU A 803 -1.55 -11.63 -27.41
N SER A 804 -1.95 -12.26 -26.31
CA SER A 804 -3.32 -12.78 -26.18
C SER A 804 -4.32 -11.63 -26.04
N ALA A 805 -5.56 -11.88 -26.46
CA ALA A 805 -6.64 -10.91 -26.29
C ALA A 805 -6.95 -10.66 -24.81
N MET A 806 -6.81 -11.67 -23.94
CA MET A 806 -6.97 -11.52 -22.49
C MET A 806 -5.92 -10.57 -21.90
N ARG A 807 -4.65 -10.70 -22.28
CA ARG A 807 -3.57 -9.83 -21.79
C ARG A 807 -3.78 -8.38 -22.19
N MET A 808 -4.20 -8.13 -23.42
CA MET A 808 -4.55 -6.79 -23.89
C MET A 808 -5.77 -6.18 -23.15
N ASN A 809 -6.65 -7.01 -22.60
CA ASN A 809 -7.80 -6.57 -21.80
C ASN A 809 -7.54 -6.62 -20.28
N ALA A 810 -6.30 -6.89 -19.86
CA ALA A 810 -5.92 -7.01 -18.46
C ALA A 810 -5.53 -5.67 -17.84
N VAL A 811 -6.11 -5.32 -16.68
CA VAL A 811 -5.81 -4.04 -15.99
C VAL A 811 -5.58 -4.25 -14.50
N ALA A 812 -4.46 -3.75 -13.97
CA ALA A 812 -4.14 -3.78 -12.55
C ALA A 812 -4.03 -2.38 -11.93
N CYS A 813 -4.18 -2.29 -10.60
CA CYS A 813 -3.81 -1.07 -9.88
C CYS A 813 -2.40 -1.19 -9.30
N VAL A 814 -1.77 -0.05 -9.00
CA VAL A 814 -0.40 0.00 -8.45
C VAL A 814 -0.23 -0.93 -7.24
N ALA A 815 -1.17 -0.87 -6.28
CA ALA A 815 -1.08 -1.63 -5.03
C ALA A 815 0.29 -1.48 -4.32
N LEU A 816 0.89 -2.59 -3.89
CA LEU A 816 2.21 -2.58 -3.26
C LEU A 816 3.32 -2.21 -4.28
N PRO A 817 4.44 -1.61 -3.82
CA PRO A 817 4.77 -1.32 -2.43
C PRO A 817 4.31 0.07 -1.95
N THR A 818 3.84 0.95 -2.84
CA THR A 818 3.65 2.37 -2.50
C THR A 818 2.21 2.74 -2.10
N CYS A 819 1.21 1.93 -2.42
CA CYS A 819 -0.16 2.20 -2.00
C CYS A 819 -0.32 1.92 -0.49
N PRO A 820 -0.72 2.90 0.34
CA PRO A 820 -0.89 2.68 1.77
C PRO A 820 -2.12 1.82 2.11
N LEU A 821 -3.02 1.58 1.14
CA LEU A 821 -4.28 0.87 1.34
C LEU A 821 -4.26 -0.57 0.81
N ALA A 822 -3.17 -1.01 0.17
CA ALA A 822 -3.11 -2.34 -0.44
C ALA A 822 -2.98 -3.45 0.62
N PHE A 823 -3.77 -4.50 0.47
CA PHE A 823 -3.68 -5.73 1.24
C PHE A 823 -2.89 -6.83 0.50
N ALA A 824 -2.98 -6.84 -0.84
CA ALA A 824 -2.33 -7.80 -1.71
C ALA A 824 -1.62 -7.11 -2.89
N GLU A 825 -0.79 -7.85 -3.62
CA GLU A 825 -0.22 -7.42 -4.89
C GLU A 825 -1.28 -7.20 -5.96
N SER A 826 -0.95 -6.44 -6.99
CA SER A 826 -1.81 -6.28 -8.16
C SER A 826 -0.97 -6.09 -9.41
N GLU A 827 -0.41 -4.89 -9.61
CA GLU A 827 0.40 -4.60 -10.80
C GLU A 827 1.57 -5.56 -11.00
N ARG A 828 2.27 -5.91 -9.93
CA ARG A 828 3.44 -6.80 -9.96
C ARG A 828 3.10 -8.29 -10.11
N TYR A 829 1.82 -8.65 -9.97
CA TYR A 829 1.39 -10.04 -9.92
C TYR A 829 0.49 -10.44 -11.10
N LEU A 830 -0.41 -9.53 -11.54
CA LEU A 830 -1.34 -9.84 -12.62
C LEU A 830 -0.66 -10.31 -13.90
N PRO A 831 0.49 -9.76 -14.36
CA PRO A 831 1.18 -10.26 -15.55
C PRO A 831 1.53 -11.75 -15.48
N ASP A 832 1.99 -12.24 -14.33
CA ASP A 832 2.35 -13.64 -14.10
C ASP A 832 1.11 -14.55 -14.09
N LEU A 833 0.04 -14.10 -13.43
CA LEU A 833 -1.23 -14.82 -13.43
C LEU A 833 -1.81 -14.92 -14.85
N ILE A 834 -1.75 -13.84 -15.64
CA ILE A 834 -2.18 -13.85 -17.04
C ILE A 834 -1.35 -14.84 -17.86
N THR A 835 -0.03 -14.92 -17.66
CA THR A 835 0.81 -15.92 -18.35
C THR A 835 0.31 -17.35 -18.08
N LYS A 836 -0.01 -17.68 -16.83
CA LYS A 836 -0.55 -19.01 -16.46
C LYS A 836 -1.96 -19.26 -17.01
N LEU A 837 -2.77 -18.21 -17.14
CA LEU A 837 -4.09 -18.31 -17.78
C LEU A 837 -3.97 -18.47 -19.29
N GLU A 838 -2.97 -17.86 -19.93
CA GLU A 838 -2.71 -18.03 -21.37
C GLU A 838 -2.41 -19.48 -21.73
N ASP A 839 -1.72 -20.24 -20.88
CA ASP A 839 -1.53 -21.69 -21.07
C ASP A 839 -2.88 -22.43 -21.18
N ILE A 840 -3.85 -22.07 -20.32
CA ILE A 840 -5.21 -22.64 -20.35
C ILE A 840 -5.97 -22.18 -21.61
N LEU A 841 -5.80 -20.91 -22.02
CA LEU A 841 -6.42 -20.40 -23.24
C LEU A 841 -5.87 -21.10 -24.49
N ASP A 842 -4.57 -21.43 -24.51
CA ASP A 842 -3.93 -22.14 -25.61
C ASP A 842 -4.44 -23.60 -25.69
N GLU A 843 -4.61 -24.29 -24.55
CA GLU A 843 -5.23 -25.62 -24.48
C GLU A 843 -6.68 -25.65 -25.01
N THR A 844 -7.41 -24.54 -24.88
CA THR A 844 -8.84 -24.45 -25.17
C THR A 844 -9.16 -23.72 -26.48
N GLY A 845 -8.14 -23.21 -27.19
CA GLY A 845 -8.32 -22.43 -28.42
C GLY A 845 -8.87 -21.02 -28.21
N LEU A 846 -8.80 -20.49 -26.98
CA LEU A 846 -9.35 -19.19 -26.58
C LEU A 846 -8.33 -18.04 -26.59
N ARG A 847 -7.10 -18.24 -27.10
CA ARG A 847 -6.05 -17.21 -27.09
C ARG A 847 -6.46 -15.85 -27.69
N ARG A 848 -7.29 -15.89 -28.74
CA ARG A 848 -7.83 -14.70 -29.43
C ARG A 848 -9.19 -14.26 -28.88
N GLN A 849 -9.75 -14.99 -27.92
CA GLN A 849 -10.99 -14.59 -27.28
C GLN A 849 -10.74 -13.46 -26.29
N GLU A 850 -11.53 -12.42 -26.45
CA GLU A 850 -11.50 -11.24 -25.59
C GLU A 850 -12.20 -11.58 -24.28
N ILE A 851 -11.46 -11.47 -23.17
CA ILE A 851 -11.96 -11.68 -21.81
C ILE A 851 -11.36 -10.58 -20.94
N VAL A 852 -12.21 -9.78 -20.32
CA VAL A 852 -11.79 -8.64 -19.48
C VAL A 852 -11.39 -9.13 -18.09
N VAL A 853 -10.09 -9.02 -17.78
CA VAL A 853 -9.52 -9.41 -16.48
C VAL A 853 -9.02 -8.18 -15.74
N ARG A 854 -9.39 -8.01 -14.47
CA ARG A 854 -8.98 -6.81 -13.72
C ARG A 854 -8.63 -7.13 -12.28
N MET A 855 -7.51 -6.59 -11.78
CA MET A 855 -7.02 -6.85 -10.43
C MET A 855 -6.84 -5.56 -9.63
N THR A 856 -7.19 -5.60 -8.35
CA THR A 856 -6.86 -4.55 -7.39
C THR A 856 -6.37 -5.11 -6.08
N GLY A 857 -5.40 -4.47 -5.44
CA GLY A 857 -4.86 -4.94 -4.16
C GLY A 857 -5.74 -4.65 -2.94
N CYS A 858 -6.88 -3.98 -3.09
CA CYS A 858 -7.82 -3.63 -2.01
C CYS A 858 -9.22 -3.28 -2.58
N PRO A 859 -10.29 -3.24 -1.75
CA PRO A 859 -11.67 -3.06 -2.21
C PRO A 859 -12.02 -1.67 -2.79
N ASN A 860 -11.07 -0.74 -2.86
CA ASN A 860 -11.29 0.57 -3.46
C ASN A 860 -11.59 0.53 -4.98
N GLY A 861 -11.25 -0.55 -5.67
CA GLY A 861 -11.61 -0.76 -7.07
C GLY A 861 -10.91 0.17 -8.07
N CYS A 862 -9.63 0.52 -7.84
CA CYS A 862 -8.87 1.44 -8.70
C CYS A 862 -8.73 0.98 -10.16
N ALA A 863 -8.66 -0.33 -10.40
CA ALA A 863 -8.63 -0.94 -11.73
C ALA A 863 -10.03 -1.35 -12.25
N ARG A 864 -11.12 -0.93 -11.57
CA ARG A 864 -12.51 -1.26 -11.92
C ARG A 864 -12.79 -2.78 -12.02
N PRO A 865 -12.37 -3.59 -11.03
CA PRO A 865 -12.49 -5.06 -11.08
C PRO A 865 -13.94 -5.54 -11.06
N TYR A 866 -14.83 -4.74 -10.48
CA TYR A 866 -16.25 -5.08 -10.38
C TYR A 866 -16.97 -5.03 -11.73
N LEU A 867 -16.41 -4.41 -12.78
CA LEU A 867 -16.96 -4.37 -14.14
C LEU A 867 -16.22 -5.33 -15.10
N ALA A 868 -15.39 -6.21 -14.55
CA ALA A 868 -14.67 -7.22 -15.32
C ALA A 868 -15.50 -8.49 -15.44
N GLU A 869 -15.26 -9.25 -16.50
CA GLU A 869 -15.76 -10.62 -16.60
C GLU A 869 -15.07 -11.50 -15.54
N ILE A 870 -13.77 -11.25 -15.30
CA ILE A 870 -12.99 -11.84 -14.21
C ILE A 870 -12.33 -10.72 -13.38
N GLY A 871 -12.79 -10.52 -12.15
CA GLY A 871 -12.30 -9.50 -11.24
C GLY A 871 -11.59 -10.08 -10.01
N PHE A 872 -10.47 -9.49 -9.61
CA PHE A 872 -9.74 -9.85 -8.40
C PHE A 872 -9.60 -8.66 -7.44
N VAL A 873 -9.98 -8.87 -6.18
CA VAL A 873 -9.94 -7.83 -5.13
C VAL A 873 -9.15 -8.34 -3.92
N GLY A 874 -7.98 -7.76 -3.67
CA GLY A 874 -7.06 -8.19 -2.63
C GLY A 874 -7.65 -8.12 -1.22
N ARG A 875 -7.40 -9.18 -0.44
CA ARG A 875 -7.88 -9.38 0.93
C ARG A 875 -6.74 -9.41 1.94
N SER A 876 -5.67 -10.12 1.59
CA SER A 876 -4.43 -10.27 2.35
C SER A 876 -3.30 -10.67 1.38
N PRO A 877 -2.03 -10.70 1.80
CA PRO A 877 -0.93 -11.07 0.91
C PRO A 877 -1.19 -12.42 0.23
N GLY A 878 -1.25 -12.43 -1.11
CA GLY A 878 -1.49 -13.62 -1.92
C GLY A 878 -2.95 -14.10 -2.02
N TYR A 879 -3.91 -13.46 -1.35
CA TYR A 879 -5.32 -13.87 -1.37
C TYR A 879 -6.24 -12.79 -1.93
N TYR A 880 -7.18 -13.23 -2.76
CA TYR A 880 -8.11 -12.36 -3.48
C TYR A 880 -9.55 -12.83 -3.33
N THR A 881 -10.48 -11.89 -3.28
CA THR A 881 -11.88 -12.15 -3.62
C THR A 881 -12.01 -12.18 -5.13
N MET A 882 -12.46 -13.30 -5.68
CA MET A 882 -12.74 -13.49 -7.10
C MET A 882 -14.19 -13.10 -7.40
N TRP A 883 -14.34 -12.19 -8.35
CA TRP A 883 -15.61 -11.69 -8.87
C TRP A 883 -15.80 -12.18 -10.30
N LEU A 884 -16.98 -12.71 -10.64
CA LEU A 884 -17.31 -13.16 -12.00
C LEU A 884 -18.63 -12.55 -12.48
N GLY A 885 -18.83 -12.51 -13.80
CA GLY A 885 -20.13 -12.21 -14.41
C GLY A 885 -20.40 -10.73 -14.70
N GLY A 886 -19.41 -9.85 -14.59
CA GLY A 886 -19.49 -8.55 -15.28
C GLY A 886 -19.56 -8.77 -16.79
N ASP A 887 -20.17 -7.87 -17.55
CA ASP A 887 -20.26 -8.01 -19.01
C ASP A 887 -19.01 -7.47 -19.71
N PHE A 888 -18.83 -7.86 -20.98
CA PHE A 888 -17.73 -7.35 -21.79
C PHE A 888 -17.82 -5.84 -22.06
N LEU A 889 -19.01 -5.24 -22.03
CA LEU A 889 -19.24 -3.84 -22.40
C LEU A 889 -19.30 -2.87 -21.21
N GLY A 890 -19.30 -3.35 -19.96
CA GLY A 890 -19.25 -2.52 -18.76
C GLY A 890 -20.60 -1.96 -18.31
N HIS A 891 -21.70 -2.58 -18.73
CA HIS A 891 -23.06 -2.27 -18.25
C HIS A 891 -23.40 -2.96 -16.93
N ARG A 892 -22.65 -4.00 -16.54
CA ARG A 892 -23.01 -4.86 -15.41
C ARG A 892 -21.83 -5.08 -14.48
N THR A 893 -22.12 -5.03 -13.18
CA THR A 893 -21.16 -5.46 -12.17
C THR A 893 -21.15 -6.98 -12.04
N GLY A 894 -19.98 -7.59 -11.88
CA GLY A 894 -19.86 -8.97 -11.47
C GLY A 894 -20.36 -9.20 -10.04
N ARG A 895 -20.30 -10.46 -9.60
CA ARG A 895 -20.70 -10.93 -8.28
C ARG A 895 -19.55 -11.68 -7.62
N VAL A 896 -19.54 -11.73 -6.29
CA VAL A 896 -18.54 -12.53 -5.56
C VAL A 896 -18.77 -14.00 -5.89
N TYR A 897 -17.74 -14.63 -6.45
CA TYR A 897 -17.74 -16.07 -6.73
C TYR A 897 -16.99 -16.83 -5.63
N ARG A 898 -15.84 -16.30 -5.17
CA ARG A 898 -15.07 -16.81 -4.02
C ARG A 898 -14.43 -15.68 -3.22
N GLU A 899 -14.37 -15.76 -1.90
CA GLU A 899 -13.92 -14.65 -1.06
C GLU A 899 -12.41 -14.56 -0.81
N ALA A 900 -11.72 -15.69 -0.70
CA ALA A 900 -10.29 -15.72 -0.33
C ALA A 900 -9.59 -16.87 -1.06
N VAL A 901 -9.30 -16.66 -2.35
CA VAL A 901 -8.58 -17.61 -3.18
C VAL A 901 -7.13 -17.18 -3.38
N ASN A 902 -6.22 -18.14 -3.28
CA ASN A 902 -4.83 -18.00 -3.70
C ASN A 902 -4.67 -18.35 -5.19
N GLU A 903 -3.46 -18.25 -5.74
CA GLU A 903 -3.20 -18.53 -7.15
C GLU A 903 -3.63 -19.94 -7.59
N GLU A 904 -3.25 -20.96 -6.84
CA GLU A 904 -3.56 -22.35 -7.15
C GLU A 904 -5.08 -22.55 -7.26
N GLN A 905 -5.82 -22.00 -6.30
CA GLN A 905 -7.29 -22.04 -6.28
C GLN A 905 -7.89 -21.23 -7.42
N ILE A 906 -7.33 -20.06 -7.77
CA ILE A 906 -7.77 -19.27 -8.93
C ILE A 906 -7.66 -20.11 -10.21
N LEU A 907 -6.52 -20.75 -10.44
CA LEU A 907 -6.30 -21.59 -11.63
C LEU A 907 -7.20 -22.83 -11.61
N ALA A 908 -7.37 -23.47 -10.46
CA ALA A 908 -8.24 -24.63 -10.30
C ALA A 908 -9.73 -24.32 -10.57
N GLU A 909 -10.18 -23.13 -10.19
CA GLU A 909 -11.56 -22.68 -10.45
C GLU A 909 -11.75 -22.22 -11.92
N LEU A 910 -10.78 -21.48 -12.49
CA LEU A 910 -10.92 -20.92 -13.84
C LEU A 910 -10.66 -21.93 -14.96
N ARG A 911 -9.78 -22.91 -14.77
CA ARG A 911 -9.46 -23.93 -15.79
C ARG A 911 -10.70 -24.67 -16.31
N PRO A 912 -11.55 -25.28 -15.46
CA PRO A 912 -12.76 -25.94 -15.94
C PRO A 912 -13.76 -24.94 -16.55
N LEU A 913 -13.90 -23.74 -15.97
CA LEU A 913 -14.83 -22.72 -16.51
C LEU A 913 -14.46 -22.26 -17.92
N LEU A 914 -13.17 -22.01 -18.18
CA LEU A 914 -12.68 -21.61 -19.49
C LEU A 914 -12.77 -22.75 -20.50
N LYS A 915 -12.53 -23.99 -20.07
CA LYS A 915 -12.71 -25.18 -20.90
C LYS A 915 -14.17 -25.39 -21.27
N ASP A 916 -15.10 -25.32 -20.33
CA ASP A 916 -16.52 -25.45 -20.63
C ASP A 916 -16.99 -24.29 -21.54
N TYR A 917 -16.53 -23.06 -21.28
CA TYR A 917 -16.83 -21.91 -22.11
C TYR A 917 -16.40 -22.09 -23.58
N SER A 918 -15.26 -22.72 -23.85
CA SER A 918 -14.84 -22.96 -25.23
C SER A 918 -15.76 -23.92 -25.99
N HIS A 919 -16.47 -24.81 -25.28
CA HIS A 919 -17.37 -25.81 -25.86
C HIS A 919 -18.85 -25.41 -25.84
N GLU A 920 -19.29 -24.67 -24.81
CA GLU A 920 -20.70 -24.46 -24.48
C GLU A 920 -21.20 -23.03 -24.73
N ARG A 921 -20.32 -22.09 -25.11
CA ARG A 921 -20.71 -20.72 -25.43
C ARG A 921 -21.59 -20.64 -26.68
N TYR A 922 -22.55 -19.73 -26.67
CA TYR A 922 -23.25 -19.36 -27.89
C TYR A 922 -22.37 -18.49 -28.79
N GLU A 923 -22.75 -18.39 -30.07
CA GLU A 923 -22.05 -17.52 -31.02
C GLU A 923 -22.11 -16.06 -30.54
N GLY A 924 -20.95 -15.41 -30.41
CA GLY A 924 -20.83 -14.04 -29.93
C GLY A 924 -21.06 -13.85 -28.41
N GLU A 925 -21.29 -14.91 -27.64
CA GLU A 925 -21.46 -14.81 -26.19
C GLU A 925 -20.13 -14.48 -25.49
N SER A 926 -20.15 -13.49 -24.58
CA SER A 926 -18.99 -13.14 -23.74
C SER A 926 -18.81 -14.13 -22.59
N PHE A 927 -17.60 -14.21 -22.02
CA PHE A 927 -17.34 -15.10 -20.87
C PHE A 927 -18.20 -14.70 -19.66
N GLY A 928 -18.36 -13.40 -19.44
CA GLY A 928 -19.20 -12.86 -18.37
C GLY A 928 -20.68 -13.24 -18.49
N ASP A 929 -21.24 -13.22 -19.71
CA ASP A 929 -22.62 -13.65 -19.96
C ASP A 929 -22.77 -15.16 -19.84
N TYR A 930 -21.81 -15.92 -20.36
CA TYR A 930 -21.75 -17.37 -20.22
C TYR A 930 -21.80 -17.82 -18.75
N VAL A 931 -20.94 -17.24 -17.89
CA VAL A 931 -20.89 -17.58 -16.47
C VAL A 931 -22.21 -17.28 -15.76
N LEU A 932 -22.92 -16.21 -16.12
CA LEU A 932 -24.22 -15.91 -15.53
C LEU A 932 -25.36 -16.82 -16.03
N ARG A 933 -25.24 -17.36 -17.26
CA ARG A 933 -26.21 -18.31 -17.81
C ARG A 933 -26.14 -19.67 -17.12
N ARG A 934 -24.96 -20.06 -16.60
CA ARG A 934 -24.74 -21.33 -15.90
C ARG A 934 -25.43 -21.35 -14.53
N SER A 935 -26.56 -22.04 -14.43
CA SER A 935 -27.35 -22.19 -13.20
C SER A 935 -26.76 -23.15 -12.17
N ASP A 936 -25.82 -23.99 -12.58
CA ASP A 936 -25.13 -24.99 -11.75
C ASP A 936 -24.00 -24.40 -10.90
N LEU A 937 -23.53 -23.18 -11.22
CA LEU A 937 -22.48 -22.52 -10.46
C LEU A 937 -22.95 -22.12 -9.06
N LYS A 938 -22.17 -22.51 -8.06
CA LYS A 938 -22.39 -22.11 -6.67
C LYS A 938 -21.69 -20.77 -6.41
N TRP A 939 -22.50 -19.75 -6.17
CA TRP A 939 -22.07 -18.40 -5.83
C TRP A 939 -21.96 -18.23 -4.32
N GLU A 940 -20.97 -17.49 -3.85
CA GLU A 940 -20.95 -17.02 -2.47
C GLU A 940 -21.94 -15.84 -2.34
N LEU A 941 -23.12 -16.13 -1.80
CA LEU A 941 -24.15 -15.13 -1.56
C LEU A 941 -23.81 -14.30 -0.33
N ARG A 942 -23.80 -12.97 -0.45
CA ARG A 942 -23.83 -12.03 0.68
C ARG A 942 -25.25 -11.54 0.91
N GLU A 943 -25.63 -11.34 2.17
CA GLU A 943 -26.89 -10.66 2.54
C GLU A 943 -27.03 -9.35 1.76
N GLY A 944 -28.19 -9.16 1.12
CA GLY A 944 -28.51 -7.94 0.35
C GLY A 944 -27.98 -7.88 -1.09
N GLN A 945 -27.27 -8.91 -1.58
CA GLN A 945 -27.06 -9.09 -3.02
C GLN A 945 -28.20 -9.91 -3.60
N GLU A 946 -29.31 -9.26 -3.96
CA GLU A 946 -30.31 -9.92 -4.81
C GLU A 946 -29.69 -10.26 -6.16
N LEU A 947 -30.04 -11.42 -6.73
CA LEU A 947 -29.76 -11.74 -8.13
C LEU A 947 -30.58 -10.74 -8.97
N PRO A 948 -30.00 -9.76 -9.69
CA PRO A 948 -30.78 -9.03 -10.67
C PRO A 948 -31.37 -10.05 -11.65
N ALA A 949 -32.66 -9.91 -11.92
CA ALA A 949 -33.31 -10.59 -13.03
C ALA A 949 -32.45 -10.38 -14.29
N VAL A 950 -32.30 -11.43 -15.09
CA VAL A 950 -31.66 -11.37 -16.41
C VAL A 950 -32.53 -10.47 -17.30
N GLY A 951 -32.35 -9.16 -17.13
CA GLY A 951 -32.91 -8.11 -17.96
C GLY A 951 -31.76 -7.55 -18.77
N VAL A 952 -31.49 -8.17 -19.91
CA VAL A 952 -30.85 -7.45 -21.01
C VAL A 952 -31.72 -6.20 -21.22
N LYS A 953 -31.23 -5.01 -20.86
CA LYS A 953 -31.73 -3.81 -21.52
C LYS A 953 -31.36 -4.02 -22.99
N LYS A 954 -32.34 -4.51 -23.76
CA LYS A 954 -32.25 -4.59 -25.22
C LYS A 954 -32.05 -3.21 -25.79
#